data_AF-A0A3A8KYM3-F1
#
_entry.id   AF-A0A3A8KYM3-F1
#
_cell.length_a   1.000
_cell.length_b   1.000
_cell.length_c   1.000
_cell.angle_alpha   90.00
_cell.angle_beta   90.00
_cell.angle_gamma   90.00
#
_symmetry.space_group_name_H-M   'P 1'
#
loop_
_entity.id
_entity.type
_entity.pdbx_description
1 polymer ?
#
loop_
_entity_poly.entity_id
_entity_poly.type
_entity_poly.pdbx_seq_one_letter_code
_entity_poly.pdbx_strand_id
1 'polypeptide(L)'
;MSDTPTAATPPDALEHFKLHFFAAATRVLAQAARTFGGEDAMLTRFPFLTAYREELTGLGVGSLEEEEGPGRWPEALAAWEADVEGHLPLRALREAASLGVDALALLLAVGMVEEDARFGALFAALQGTPTVHRPTLGLLNACWREEDDRGEVRTFLRRLMELGLVEIINRDTPRSEWALHVPGPVWDALRGEAPETLTPWMKHHALATLERDEPLLVPETLHEAMERLPALLSTGEAKAVVVRGPRHNGRRTLLRAVAKALGRGVLEVEGPEKADDERWRMVGALATLLHALPVAVLDPAPGEAAEVPRLPGLDGPFGAVLGRLGGVSGEGVDRALTLAVDMPGPQERALHWERALAGRPCPALKEISGRFRYTRGNIRRAAKLAQAHAALAGRTAVEPEDVREAGRALNRQALDTLAVRLTSTVDWTQLAVGGETMRELRHLEARCRGRERLGSVVGGTLARQLTPGVRALFQGPSGTGKTLAARLIASVLQLDVYRVELSSVVNKYIGETEKNLARIFALAEELDVVLLFDEGDSLFAKRTGVSSSTDRYANLETNYLLQRIESFEGILLVTTNAAESIDSAFQRRMDVVVDFRAPDASERWAIWQMHLPAAHAVETGLLREVAMRCNLSGGQIRNAVLHASLLAMEDGEPMASAHLEAGVVREYRKAGDVCPLRRQGAVSLRG
;
A
#
# COMPACT_ATOMS: atom_id res chain seq x y z
N MET A 1 -32.25 -4.28 -52.90
CA MET A 1 -31.36 -3.19 -53.34
C MET A 1 -31.34 -2.18 -52.21
N SER A 2 -30.13 -1.97 -51.66
CA SER A 2 -29.67 -0.92 -50.75
C SER A 2 -30.71 0.07 -50.21
N ASP A 3 -31.03 -0.05 -48.92
CA ASP A 3 -31.31 1.10 -48.05
C ASP A 3 -30.79 0.74 -46.65
N THR A 4 -29.50 0.96 -46.45
CA THR A 4 -28.84 1.00 -45.14
C THR A 4 -29.14 2.37 -44.52
N PRO A 5 -29.89 2.47 -43.41
CA PRO A 5 -30.19 3.75 -42.78
C PRO A 5 -29.10 4.08 -41.76
N THR A 6 -27.92 4.50 -42.20
CA THR A 6 -26.87 5.05 -41.30
C THR A 6 -25.99 6.07 -42.02
N ALA A 7 -26.56 7.25 -42.29
CA ALA A 7 -25.80 8.39 -42.75
C ALA A 7 -26.10 9.60 -41.84
N ALA A 8 -25.32 9.78 -40.76
CA ALA A 8 -25.10 11.12 -40.16
C ALA A 8 -24.05 11.20 -39.05
N THR A 9 -23.60 10.10 -38.44
CA THR A 9 -22.81 10.19 -37.20
C THR A 9 -21.64 9.20 -37.23
N PRO A 10 -20.41 9.60 -36.84
CA PRO A 10 -19.25 8.71 -36.87
C PRO A 10 -19.44 7.57 -35.86
N PRO A 11 -19.18 6.31 -36.23
CA PRO A 11 -19.47 5.18 -35.37
C PRO A 11 -18.71 5.29 -34.05
N ASP A 12 -19.45 5.49 -32.98
CA ASP A 12 -18.94 5.58 -31.62
C ASP A 12 -19.61 4.56 -30.69
N ALA A 13 -19.07 4.40 -29.48
CA ALA A 13 -19.59 3.44 -28.51
C ALA A 13 -21.05 3.74 -28.09
N LEU A 14 -21.46 5.02 -28.14
CA LEU A 14 -22.80 5.43 -27.75
C LEU A 14 -23.84 5.04 -28.81
N GLU A 15 -23.51 5.16 -30.09
CA GLU A 15 -24.35 4.66 -31.18
C GLU A 15 -24.49 3.15 -31.14
N HIS A 16 -23.37 2.46 -30.88
CA HIS A 16 -23.39 1.00 -30.71
C HIS A 16 -24.33 0.59 -29.57
N PHE A 17 -24.21 1.27 -28.42
CA PHE A 17 -25.11 1.09 -27.30
C PHE A 17 -26.58 1.34 -27.67
N LYS A 18 -26.88 2.44 -28.37
CA LYS A 18 -28.25 2.78 -28.80
C LYS A 18 -28.86 1.70 -29.67
N LEU A 19 -28.13 1.18 -30.65
CA LEU A 19 -28.64 0.11 -31.52
C LEU A 19 -29.01 -1.15 -30.73
N HIS A 20 -28.12 -1.59 -29.82
CA HIS A 20 -28.43 -2.71 -28.92
C HIS A 20 -29.60 -2.37 -27.98
N PHE A 21 -29.69 -1.13 -27.51
CA PHE A 21 -30.79 -0.69 -26.64
C PHE A 21 -32.14 -0.78 -27.36
N PHE A 22 -32.20 -0.34 -28.62
CA PHE A 22 -33.39 -0.47 -29.45
C PHE A 22 -33.74 -1.92 -29.79
N ALA A 23 -32.74 -2.78 -29.95
CA ALA A 23 -32.96 -4.22 -30.07
C ALA A 23 -33.68 -4.79 -28.84
N ALA A 24 -33.21 -4.45 -27.65
CA ALA A 24 -33.85 -4.82 -26.39
C ALA A 24 -35.24 -4.21 -26.22
N ALA A 25 -35.39 -2.92 -26.54
CA ALA A 25 -36.66 -2.20 -26.47
C ALA A 25 -37.71 -2.85 -27.38
N THR A 26 -37.35 -3.27 -28.58
CA THR A 26 -38.28 -3.92 -29.53
C THR A 26 -38.97 -5.13 -28.91
N ARG A 27 -38.23 -6.00 -28.21
CA ARG A 27 -38.82 -7.17 -27.51
C ARG A 27 -39.71 -6.78 -26.33
N VAL A 28 -39.32 -5.77 -25.54
CA VAL A 28 -40.14 -5.27 -24.42
C VAL A 28 -41.44 -4.64 -24.93
N LEU A 29 -41.37 -3.84 -25.99
CA LEU A 29 -42.52 -3.19 -26.61
C LEU A 29 -43.45 -4.20 -27.28
N ALA A 30 -42.91 -5.22 -27.96
CA ALA A 30 -43.70 -6.32 -28.52
C ALA A 30 -44.49 -7.05 -27.42
N GLN A 31 -43.85 -7.35 -26.29
CA GLN A 31 -44.54 -7.95 -25.14
C GLN A 31 -45.59 -7.01 -24.54
N ALA A 32 -45.31 -5.72 -24.44
CA ALA A 32 -46.26 -4.74 -23.95
C ALA A 32 -47.49 -4.59 -24.86
N ALA A 33 -47.30 -4.57 -26.18
CA ALA A 33 -48.38 -4.58 -27.15
C ALA A 33 -49.25 -5.83 -27.00
N ARG A 34 -48.64 -7.02 -26.85
CA ARG A 34 -49.38 -8.27 -26.58
C ARG A 34 -50.18 -8.21 -25.27
N THR A 35 -49.60 -7.66 -24.20
CA THR A 35 -50.26 -7.56 -22.89
C THR A 35 -51.40 -6.53 -22.85
N PHE A 36 -51.26 -5.40 -23.54
CA PHE A 36 -52.26 -4.31 -23.52
C PHE A 36 -53.28 -4.34 -24.66
N GLY A 37 -53.24 -5.36 -25.52
CA GLY A 37 -54.24 -5.56 -26.58
C GLY A 37 -53.95 -4.79 -27.88
N GLY A 38 -52.67 -4.51 -28.17
CA GLY A 38 -52.21 -3.87 -29.39
C GLY A 38 -51.28 -2.68 -29.16
N GLU A 39 -50.60 -2.23 -30.22
CA GLU A 39 -49.68 -1.10 -30.19
C GLU A 39 -50.37 0.21 -29.80
N ASP A 40 -51.53 0.52 -30.38
CA ASP A 40 -52.30 1.74 -30.08
C ASP A 40 -52.73 1.83 -28.60
N ALA A 41 -53.17 0.71 -28.02
CA ALA A 41 -53.58 0.63 -26.63
C ALA A 41 -52.38 0.81 -25.68
N MET A 42 -51.23 0.23 -26.03
CA MET A 42 -49.97 0.44 -25.32
C MET A 42 -49.53 1.90 -25.37
N LEU A 43 -49.50 2.53 -26.55
CA LEU A 43 -49.09 3.94 -26.71
C LEU A 43 -50.03 4.91 -26.00
N THR A 44 -51.34 4.64 -26.01
CA THR A 44 -52.32 5.43 -25.26
C THR A 44 -52.07 5.37 -23.76
N ARG A 45 -51.72 4.18 -23.23
CA ARG A 45 -51.45 3.97 -21.81
C ARG A 45 -50.09 4.53 -21.39
N PHE A 46 -49.09 4.47 -22.26
CA PHE A 46 -47.73 4.92 -22.01
C PHE A 46 -47.25 5.85 -23.13
N PRO A 47 -47.67 7.13 -23.13
CA PRO A 47 -47.40 8.07 -24.23
C PRO A 47 -45.91 8.31 -24.51
N PHE A 48 -45.05 8.06 -23.53
CA PHE A 48 -43.61 8.20 -23.73
C PHE A 48 -43.02 7.21 -24.74
N LEU A 49 -43.69 6.07 -24.97
CA LEU A 49 -43.26 5.05 -25.92
C LEU A 49 -43.39 5.50 -27.38
N THR A 50 -44.15 6.56 -27.67
CA THR A 50 -44.29 7.10 -29.03
C THR A 50 -42.94 7.51 -29.60
N ALA A 51 -42.09 8.18 -28.81
CA ALA A 51 -40.75 8.58 -29.23
C ALA A 51 -39.87 7.35 -29.58
N TYR A 52 -39.91 6.30 -28.75
CA TYR A 52 -39.16 5.06 -29.03
C TYR A 52 -39.68 4.35 -30.27
N ARG A 53 -41.00 4.39 -30.55
CA ARG A 53 -41.57 3.82 -31.77
C ARG A 53 -41.19 4.60 -33.03
N GLU A 54 -41.19 5.93 -32.97
CA GLU A 54 -40.70 6.78 -34.05
C GLU A 54 -39.24 6.49 -34.39
N GLU A 55 -38.38 6.37 -33.37
CA GLU A 55 -36.98 5.99 -33.57
C GLU A 55 -36.82 4.57 -34.16
N LEU A 56 -37.57 3.59 -33.65
CA LEU A 56 -37.58 2.23 -34.20
C LEU A 56 -38.03 2.20 -35.66
N THR A 57 -39.07 2.95 -36.03
CA THR A 57 -39.50 3.07 -37.44
C THR A 57 -38.42 3.73 -38.30
N GLY A 58 -37.72 4.74 -37.78
CA GLY A 58 -36.55 5.35 -38.43
C GLY A 58 -35.40 4.37 -38.67
N LEU A 59 -35.22 3.39 -37.78
CA LEU A 59 -34.27 2.26 -37.92
C LEU A 59 -34.82 1.12 -38.80
N GLY A 60 -36.01 1.30 -39.38
CA GLY A 60 -36.65 0.36 -40.30
C GLY A 60 -37.52 -0.69 -39.62
N VAL A 61 -37.74 -0.64 -38.31
CA VAL A 61 -38.62 -1.55 -37.57
C VAL A 61 -40.06 -1.05 -37.63
N GLY A 62 -40.73 -1.37 -38.74
CA GLY A 62 -42.11 -0.98 -39.02
C GLY A 62 -43.15 -1.71 -38.16
N SER A 63 -42.93 -3.00 -37.89
CA SER A 63 -43.80 -3.85 -37.07
C SER A 63 -43.08 -4.36 -35.82
N LEU A 64 -43.84 -4.60 -34.75
CA LEU A 64 -43.36 -5.25 -33.52
C LEU A 64 -43.54 -6.79 -33.55
N GLU A 65 -44.02 -7.34 -34.66
CA GLU A 65 -44.12 -8.80 -34.87
C GLU A 65 -42.73 -9.45 -35.02
N GLU A 66 -42.61 -10.74 -34.69
CA GLU A 66 -41.30 -11.41 -34.51
C GLU A 66 -40.41 -11.35 -35.76
N GLU A 67 -40.96 -11.58 -36.97
CA GLU A 67 -40.21 -11.60 -38.24
C GLU A 67 -39.69 -10.23 -38.67
N GLU A 68 -40.43 -9.15 -38.39
CA GLU A 68 -40.09 -7.79 -38.85
C GLU A 68 -39.49 -6.91 -37.74
N GLY A 69 -39.64 -7.31 -36.48
CA GLY A 69 -39.14 -6.60 -35.30
C GLY A 69 -37.95 -7.29 -34.65
N PRO A 70 -38.14 -8.11 -33.59
CA PRO A 70 -37.05 -8.77 -32.87
C PRO A 70 -36.08 -9.56 -33.75
N GLY A 71 -36.56 -10.32 -34.74
CA GLY A 71 -35.76 -11.22 -35.57
C GLY A 71 -34.76 -10.53 -36.51
N ARG A 72 -34.95 -9.23 -36.80
CA ARG A 72 -34.08 -8.46 -37.69
C ARG A 72 -32.76 -8.01 -37.04
N TRP A 73 -32.78 -7.79 -35.72
CA TRP A 73 -31.67 -7.14 -35.01
C TRP A 73 -30.33 -7.86 -35.11
N PRO A 74 -30.24 -9.21 -35.04
CA PRO A 74 -28.96 -9.91 -35.16
C PRO A 74 -28.22 -9.60 -36.45
N GLU A 75 -28.91 -9.61 -37.59
CA GLU A 75 -28.31 -9.30 -38.90
C GLU A 75 -27.97 -7.82 -39.03
N ALA A 76 -28.86 -6.93 -38.56
CA ALA A 76 -28.65 -5.49 -38.61
C ALA A 76 -27.45 -5.03 -37.76
N LEU A 77 -27.32 -5.57 -36.54
CA LEU A 77 -26.19 -5.30 -35.65
C LEU A 77 -24.88 -5.84 -36.23
N ALA A 78 -24.89 -7.06 -36.78
CA ALA A 78 -23.71 -7.64 -37.40
C ALA A 78 -23.24 -6.82 -38.63
N ALA A 79 -24.17 -6.36 -39.46
CA ALA A 79 -23.87 -5.50 -40.60
C ALA A 79 -23.29 -4.15 -40.15
N TRP A 80 -23.89 -3.51 -39.14
CA TRP A 80 -23.38 -2.25 -38.60
C TRP A 80 -21.97 -2.40 -38.00
N GLU A 81 -21.75 -3.45 -37.21
CA GLU A 81 -20.46 -3.73 -36.57
C GLU A 81 -19.34 -4.04 -37.58
N ALA A 82 -19.68 -4.58 -38.77
CA ALA A 82 -18.70 -4.92 -39.80
C ALA A 82 -18.02 -3.69 -40.41
N ASP A 83 -18.69 -2.55 -40.42
CA ASP A 83 -18.18 -1.30 -40.99
C ASP A 83 -17.38 -0.45 -39.99
N VAL A 84 -17.24 -0.92 -38.74
CA VAL A 84 -16.58 -0.18 -37.65
C VAL A 84 -15.26 -0.81 -37.22
N GLU A 85 -14.17 -0.13 -37.56
CA GLU A 85 -12.84 -0.41 -37.05
C GLU A 85 -12.66 0.15 -35.63
N GLY A 86 -12.08 -0.65 -34.72
CA GLY A 86 -11.75 -0.22 -33.36
C GLY A 86 -12.51 -0.95 -32.25
N HIS A 87 -12.34 -0.47 -31.02
CA HIS A 87 -12.96 -1.09 -29.85
C HIS A 87 -14.42 -0.67 -29.70
N LEU A 88 -15.32 -1.66 -29.70
CA LEU A 88 -16.75 -1.49 -29.43
C LEU A 88 -17.10 -2.27 -28.15
N PRO A 89 -17.56 -1.62 -27.06
CA PRO A 89 -17.70 -2.27 -25.75
C PRO A 89 -18.56 -3.54 -25.80
N LEU A 90 -19.76 -3.46 -26.37
CA LEU A 90 -20.69 -4.59 -26.43
C LEU A 90 -20.19 -5.73 -27.32
N ARG A 91 -19.47 -5.42 -28.42
CA ARG A 91 -18.88 -6.42 -29.33
C ARG A 91 -17.75 -7.16 -28.62
N ALA A 92 -16.85 -6.41 -27.99
CA ALA A 92 -15.74 -6.97 -27.23
C ALA A 92 -16.24 -7.85 -26.08
N LEU A 93 -17.26 -7.40 -25.34
CA LEU A 93 -17.88 -8.19 -24.29
C LEU A 93 -18.53 -9.47 -24.85
N ARG A 94 -19.23 -9.37 -25.99
CA ARG A 94 -19.84 -10.51 -26.68
C ARG A 94 -18.82 -11.59 -26.98
N GLU A 95 -17.71 -11.21 -27.58
CA GLU A 95 -16.64 -12.10 -28.00
C GLU A 95 -15.89 -12.69 -26.80
N ALA A 96 -15.47 -11.84 -25.85
CA ALA A 96 -14.69 -12.24 -24.68
C ALA A 96 -15.46 -13.18 -23.73
N ALA A 97 -16.76 -12.95 -23.58
CA ALA A 97 -17.60 -13.73 -22.67
C ALA A 97 -18.42 -14.83 -23.37
N SER A 98 -18.32 -14.94 -24.70
CA SER A 98 -19.09 -15.83 -25.57
C SER A 98 -20.61 -15.66 -25.38
N LEU A 99 -21.07 -14.41 -25.38
CA LEU A 99 -22.49 -14.07 -25.25
C LEU A 99 -23.17 -14.06 -26.61
N GLY A 100 -24.44 -14.46 -26.67
CA GLY A 100 -25.29 -14.25 -27.84
C GLY A 100 -25.86 -12.83 -27.89
N VAL A 101 -26.45 -12.46 -29.02
CA VAL A 101 -27.15 -11.17 -29.19
C VAL A 101 -28.29 -11.03 -28.17
N ASP A 102 -29.05 -12.11 -27.93
CA ASP A 102 -30.15 -12.10 -26.95
C ASP A 102 -29.68 -11.92 -25.52
N ALA A 103 -28.49 -12.42 -25.16
CA ALA A 103 -27.94 -12.18 -23.83
C ALA A 103 -27.58 -10.70 -23.62
N LEU A 104 -27.06 -10.02 -24.64
CA LEU A 104 -26.81 -8.57 -24.58
C LEU A 104 -28.12 -7.77 -24.57
N ALA A 105 -29.09 -8.17 -25.38
CA ALA A 105 -30.39 -7.52 -25.38
C ALA A 105 -31.13 -7.69 -24.04
N LEU A 106 -30.99 -8.85 -23.38
CA LEU A 106 -31.46 -9.05 -22.00
C LEU A 106 -30.73 -8.13 -21.00
N LEU A 107 -29.41 -8.00 -21.12
CA LEU A 107 -28.63 -7.07 -20.29
C LEU A 107 -29.15 -5.64 -20.41
N LEU A 108 -29.41 -5.17 -21.63
CA LEU A 108 -29.95 -3.83 -21.85
C LEU A 108 -31.40 -3.69 -21.41
N ALA A 109 -32.23 -4.72 -21.57
CA ALA A 109 -33.59 -4.74 -21.04
C ALA A 109 -33.61 -4.58 -19.51
N VAL A 110 -32.66 -5.20 -18.80
CA VAL A 110 -32.52 -5.03 -17.33
C VAL A 110 -32.21 -3.59 -16.96
N GLY A 111 -31.36 -2.91 -17.74
CA GLY A 111 -30.91 -1.56 -17.46
C GLY A 111 -31.74 -0.42 -18.06
N MET A 112 -32.85 -0.68 -18.78
CA MET A 112 -33.63 0.39 -19.43
C MET A 112 -34.10 1.51 -18.49
N VAL A 113 -34.30 1.18 -17.20
CA VAL A 113 -34.67 2.16 -16.16
C VAL A 113 -33.55 3.15 -15.87
N GLU A 114 -32.30 2.77 -16.09
CA GLU A 114 -31.13 3.65 -15.95
C GLU A 114 -31.07 4.69 -17.08
N GLU A 115 -31.63 4.37 -18.25
CA GLU A 115 -31.75 5.32 -19.38
C GLU A 115 -32.97 6.23 -19.23
N ASP A 116 -34.12 5.63 -18.92
CA ASP A 116 -35.39 6.33 -18.82
C ASP A 116 -36.25 5.71 -17.71
N ALA A 117 -36.35 6.44 -16.60
CA ALA A 117 -37.09 6.03 -15.41
C ALA A 117 -38.57 5.67 -15.70
N ARG A 118 -39.15 6.14 -16.81
CA ARG A 118 -40.53 5.82 -17.21
C ARG A 118 -40.69 4.34 -17.56
N PHE A 119 -39.64 3.64 -17.97
CA PHE A 119 -39.67 2.17 -18.11
C PHE A 119 -40.01 1.47 -16.80
N GLY A 120 -39.70 2.07 -15.64
CA GLY A 120 -40.07 1.48 -14.36
C GLY A 120 -41.58 1.43 -14.11
N ALA A 121 -42.34 2.38 -14.66
CA ALA A 121 -43.80 2.33 -14.63
C ALA A 121 -44.36 1.28 -15.60
N LEU A 122 -43.72 1.13 -16.78
CA LEU A 122 -44.07 0.09 -17.74
C LEU A 122 -43.84 -1.31 -17.15
N PHE A 123 -42.65 -1.57 -16.58
CA PHE A 123 -42.32 -2.86 -15.97
C PHE A 123 -43.26 -3.23 -14.83
N ALA A 124 -43.53 -2.29 -13.92
CA ALA A 124 -44.47 -2.50 -12.83
C ALA A 124 -45.87 -2.91 -13.33
N ALA A 125 -46.34 -2.32 -14.45
CA ALA A 125 -47.61 -2.66 -15.07
C ALA A 125 -47.59 -4.03 -15.77
N LEU A 126 -46.52 -4.36 -16.50
CA LEU A 126 -46.41 -5.62 -17.24
C LEU A 126 -46.30 -6.84 -16.31
N GLN A 127 -45.58 -6.72 -15.21
CA GLN A 127 -45.40 -7.81 -14.24
C GLN A 127 -46.46 -7.84 -13.13
N GLY A 128 -47.41 -6.91 -13.15
CA GLY A 128 -48.51 -6.84 -12.18
C GLY A 128 -48.08 -6.55 -10.74
N THR A 129 -46.90 -5.96 -10.54
CA THR A 129 -46.34 -5.68 -9.20
C THR A 129 -46.00 -4.19 -9.07
N PRO A 130 -46.91 -3.36 -8.55
CA PRO A 130 -46.77 -1.89 -8.57
C PRO A 130 -45.56 -1.33 -7.82
N THR A 131 -45.03 -2.07 -6.85
CA THR A 131 -43.91 -1.66 -5.98
C THR A 131 -42.53 -1.99 -6.56
N VAL A 132 -42.48 -2.78 -7.63
CA VAL A 132 -41.22 -3.24 -8.24
C VAL A 132 -41.08 -2.59 -9.61
N HIS A 133 -40.22 -1.58 -9.68
CA HIS A 133 -39.98 -0.78 -10.90
C HIS A 133 -38.83 -1.30 -11.76
N ARG A 134 -38.21 -2.41 -11.37
CA ARG A 134 -37.17 -3.09 -12.16
C ARG A 134 -37.75 -4.37 -12.77
N PRO A 135 -37.26 -4.78 -13.95
CA PRO A 135 -37.81 -5.95 -14.60
C PRO A 135 -37.50 -7.19 -13.77
N THR A 136 -38.51 -8.02 -13.57
CA THR A 136 -38.34 -9.32 -12.90
C THR A 136 -37.88 -10.38 -13.90
N LEU A 137 -37.25 -11.44 -13.39
CA LEU A 137 -36.90 -12.61 -14.20
C LEU A 137 -38.14 -13.18 -14.93
N GLY A 138 -39.31 -13.18 -14.30
CA GLY A 138 -40.57 -13.62 -14.92
C GLY A 138 -40.99 -12.73 -16.09
N LEU A 139 -40.85 -11.40 -15.96
CA LEU A 139 -41.13 -10.47 -17.05
C LEU A 139 -40.18 -10.69 -18.24
N LEU A 140 -38.87 -10.77 -17.99
CA LEU A 140 -37.89 -10.99 -19.06
C LEU A 140 -38.13 -12.33 -19.78
N ASN A 141 -38.50 -13.37 -19.03
CA ASN A 141 -38.87 -14.66 -19.62
C ASN A 141 -40.15 -14.58 -20.46
N ALA A 142 -41.05 -13.62 -20.21
CA ALA A 142 -42.21 -13.39 -21.07
C ALA A 142 -41.83 -12.62 -22.34
N CYS A 143 -40.89 -11.67 -22.24
CA CYS A 143 -40.41 -10.88 -23.38
C CYS A 143 -39.61 -11.69 -24.42
N TRP A 144 -38.88 -12.73 -23.99
CA TRP A 144 -38.03 -13.58 -24.84
C TRP A 144 -38.63 -14.95 -25.17
N ARG A 145 -39.91 -15.17 -24.86
CA ARG A 145 -40.56 -16.47 -25.05
C ARG A 145 -40.80 -16.75 -26.54
N GLU A 146 -40.07 -17.71 -27.10
CA GLU A 146 -40.39 -18.35 -28.39
C GLU A 146 -41.26 -19.60 -28.18
N GLU A 147 -41.95 -20.08 -29.22
CA GLU A 147 -42.83 -21.26 -29.14
C GLU A 147 -42.10 -22.54 -28.67
N ASP A 148 -40.77 -22.60 -28.83
CA ASP A 148 -39.90 -23.74 -28.46
C ASP A 148 -38.95 -23.45 -27.27
N ASP A 149 -39.02 -22.28 -26.61
CA ASP A 149 -38.09 -21.89 -25.54
C ASP A 149 -38.34 -22.67 -24.23
N ARG A 150 -37.38 -23.55 -23.87
CA ARG A 150 -37.39 -24.37 -22.66
C ARG A 150 -36.42 -23.89 -21.57
N GLY A 151 -35.92 -22.66 -21.62
CA GLY A 151 -35.14 -22.06 -20.52
C GLY A 151 -33.87 -21.32 -20.90
N GLU A 152 -33.78 -20.77 -22.11
CA GLU A 152 -32.59 -20.06 -22.60
C GLU A 152 -32.36 -18.75 -21.84
N VAL A 153 -33.42 -17.98 -21.56
CA VAL A 153 -33.36 -16.73 -20.77
C VAL A 153 -32.70 -16.93 -19.42
N ARG A 154 -33.01 -18.04 -18.73
CA ARG A 154 -32.42 -18.35 -17.42
C ARG A 154 -30.93 -18.65 -17.52
N THR A 155 -30.51 -19.27 -18.61
CA THR A 155 -29.09 -19.58 -18.88
C THR A 155 -28.33 -18.29 -19.19
N PHE A 156 -28.91 -17.41 -20.02
CA PHE A 156 -28.33 -16.09 -20.31
C PHE A 156 -28.21 -15.22 -19.06
N LEU A 157 -29.28 -15.09 -18.26
CA LEU A 157 -29.25 -14.31 -17.02
C LEU A 157 -28.24 -14.87 -16.02
N ARG A 158 -28.15 -16.20 -15.87
CA ARG A 158 -27.13 -16.81 -15.02
C ARG A 158 -25.73 -16.42 -15.49
N ARG A 159 -25.48 -16.46 -16.79
CA ARG A 159 -24.19 -16.07 -17.37
C ARG A 159 -23.87 -14.60 -17.12
N LEU A 160 -24.85 -13.71 -17.28
CA LEU A 160 -24.69 -12.28 -16.97
C LEU A 160 -24.40 -12.04 -15.48
N MET A 161 -25.04 -12.80 -14.58
CA MET A 161 -24.76 -12.73 -13.14
C MET A 161 -23.36 -13.27 -12.78
N GLU A 162 -22.91 -14.35 -13.43
CA GLU A 162 -21.54 -14.88 -13.27
C GLU A 162 -20.47 -13.87 -13.68
N LEU A 163 -20.77 -13.03 -14.68
CA LEU A 163 -19.93 -11.94 -15.17
C LEU A 163 -20.05 -10.65 -14.32
N GLY A 164 -20.90 -10.64 -13.28
CA GLY A 164 -21.17 -9.44 -12.48
C GLY A 164 -21.85 -8.31 -13.24
N LEU A 165 -22.48 -8.60 -14.39
CA LEU A 165 -23.18 -7.62 -15.22
C LEU A 165 -24.62 -7.38 -14.74
N VAL A 166 -25.19 -8.34 -14.02
CA VAL A 166 -26.55 -8.29 -13.47
C VAL A 166 -26.55 -8.78 -12.03
N GLU A 167 -27.27 -8.07 -11.15
CA GLU A 167 -27.47 -8.41 -9.75
C GLU A 167 -28.95 -8.59 -9.41
N ILE A 168 -29.23 -9.38 -8.38
CA ILE A 168 -30.59 -9.59 -7.84
C ILE A 168 -30.74 -8.75 -6.57
N ILE A 169 -31.79 -7.93 -6.52
CA ILE A 169 -32.06 -7.04 -5.39
C ILE A 169 -32.79 -7.77 -4.25
N ASN A 170 -33.74 -8.65 -4.59
CA ASN A 170 -34.66 -9.29 -3.65
C ASN A 170 -34.53 -10.82 -3.71
N ARG A 171 -33.41 -11.37 -3.22
CA ARG A 171 -33.15 -12.82 -3.28
C ARG A 171 -34.13 -13.69 -2.47
N ASP A 172 -34.85 -13.09 -1.52
CA ASP A 172 -35.78 -13.78 -0.64
C ASP A 172 -37.15 -14.09 -1.28
N THR A 173 -37.43 -13.54 -2.48
CA THR A 173 -38.67 -13.79 -3.20
C THR A 173 -38.57 -15.03 -4.11
N PRO A 174 -39.70 -15.56 -4.61
CA PRO A 174 -39.68 -16.59 -5.64
C PRO A 174 -38.83 -16.18 -6.85
N ARG A 175 -38.16 -17.13 -7.49
CA ARG A 175 -37.22 -16.84 -8.60
C ARG A 175 -37.83 -16.02 -9.74
N SER A 176 -39.11 -16.18 -10.02
CA SER A 176 -39.84 -15.40 -11.04
C SER A 176 -40.01 -13.93 -10.65
N GLU A 177 -39.96 -13.60 -9.37
CA GLU A 177 -40.12 -12.26 -8.81
C GLU A 177 -38.78 -11.59 -8.48
N TRP A 178 -37.66 -12.25 -8.78
CA TRP A 178 -36.34 -11.64 -8.65
C TRP A 178 -36.23 -10.43 -9.57
N ALA A 179 -36.17 -9.24 -8.98
CA ALA A 179 -35.92 -7.97 -9.61
C ALA A 179 -34.43 -7.84 -9.89
N LEU A 180 -34.13 -7.50 -11.15
CA LEU A 180 -32.77 -7.49 -11.69
C LEU A 180 -32.28 -6.04 -11.86
N HIS A 181 -30.98 -5.84 -11.71
CA HIS A 181 -30.32 -4.55 -11.84
C HIS A 181 -28.96 -4.69 -12.50
N VAL A 182 -28.59 -3.72 -13.35
CA VAL A 182 -27.25 -3.57 -13.91
C VAL A 182 -26.45 -2.60 -13.04
N PRO A 183 -25.30 -2.99 -12.46
CA PRO A 183 -24.47 -2.07 -11.69
C PRO A 183 -24.11 -0.81 -12.46
N GLY A 184 -24.15 0.36 -11.79
CA GLY A 184 -23.89 1.67 -12.43
C GLY A 184 -22.61 1.72 -13.28
N PRO A 185 -21.44 1.28 -12.76
CA PRO A 185 -20.19 1.26 -13.55
C PRO A 185 -20.25 0.41 -14.81
N VAL A 186 -21.06 -0.65 -14.81
CA VAL A 186 -21.28 -1.50 -15.99
C VAL A 186 -22.12 -0.73 -17.00
N TRP A 187 -23.21 -0.08 -16.56
CA TRP A 187 -24.08 0.70 -17.44
C TRP A 187 -23.33 1.84 -18.13
N ASP A 188 -22.53 2.60 -17.37
CA ASP A 188 -21.68 3.66 -17.91
C ASP A 188 -20.72 3.12 -18.98
N ALA A 189 -20.04 2.01 -18.68
CA ALA A 189 -19.09 1.38 -19.61
C ALA A 189 -19.76 0.84 -20.88
N LEU A 190 -21.01 0.36 -20.80
CA LEU A 190 -21.78 -0.07 -21.97
C LEU A 190 -22.07 1.11 -22.91
N ARG A 191 -22.29 2.31 -22.37
CA ARG A 191 -22.47 3.56 -23.13
C ARG A 191 -21.16 4.13 -23.69
N GLY A 192 -20.02 3.55 -23.33
CA GLY A 192 -18.69 4.09 -23.63
C GLY A 192 -18.25 5.21 -22.68
N GLU A 193 -18.98 5.42 -21.57
CA GLU A 193 -18.61 6.36 -20.52
C GLU A 193 -17.67 5.67 -19.51
N ALA A 194 -16.65 6.38 -19.04
CA ALA A 194 -15.61 5.78 -18.22
C ALA A 194 -15.00 6.77 -17.21
N PRO A 195 -15.74 7.12 -16.14
CA PRO A 195 -15.23 8.03 -15.12
C PRO A 195 -13.97 7.47 -14.45
N GLU A 196 -13.09 8.36 -13.97
CA GLU A 196 -11.82 7.93 -13.35
C GLU A 196 -12.03 7.08 -12.10
N THR A 197 -13.07 7.37 -11.32
CA THR A 197 -13.47 6.58 -10.15
C THR A 197 -14.81 5.92 -10.43
N LEU A 198 -14.79 4.59 -10.56
CA LEU A 198 -15.97 3.77 -10.85
C LEU A 198 -16.64 3.33 -9.53
N THR A 199 -15.83 2.89 -8.57
CA THR A 199 -16.24 2.54 -7.22
C THR A 199 -15.13 2.93 -6.24
N PRO A 200 -15.34 2.91 -4.91
CA PRO A 200 -14.28 3.16 -3.94
C PRO A 200 -13.05 2.25 -4.08
N TRP A 201 -13.20 1.10 -4.73
CA TRP A 201 -12.18 0.07 -4.90
C TRP A 201 -11.79 -0.16 -6.38
N MET A 202 -12.36 0.60 -7.34
CA MET A 202 -12.01 0.54 -8.76
C MET A 202 -11.77 1.93 -9.35
N LYS A 203 -10.61 2.09 -9.99
CA LYS A 203 -10.24 3.31 -10.71
C LYS A 203 -9.89 2.99 -12.15
N HIS A 204 -10.42 3.76 -13.08
CA HIS A 204 -10.09 3.65 -14.49
C HIS A 204 -9.14 4.77 -14.90
N HIS A 205 -8.07 4.40 -15.60
CA HIS A 205 -7.15 5.32 -16.23
C HIS A 205 -7.18 5.07 -17.73
N ALA A 206 -7.90 5.92 -18.46
CA ALA A 206 -8.01 5.84 -19.92
C ALA A 206 -6.64 5.96 -20.59
N LEU A 207 -6.47 5.33 -21.76
CA LEU A 207 -5.19 5.33 -22.50
C LEU A 207 -4.60 6.75 -22.66
N ALA A 208 -5.43 7.73 -23.04
CA ALA A 208 -5.03 9.13 -23.19
C ALA A 208 -4.44 9.74 -21.90
N THR A 209 -4.90 9.30 -20.72
CA THR A 209 -4.37 9.78 -19.42
C THR A 209 -3.04 9.11 -19.04
N LEU A 210 -2.72 7.98 -19.67
CA LEU A 210 -1.45 7.29 -19.50
C LEU A 210 -0.34 7.87 -20.38
N GLU A 211 -0.70 8.66 -21.39
CA GLU A 211 0.26 9.39 -22.21
C GLU A 211 0.96 10.45 -21.34
N ARG A 212 2.26 10.24 -21.13
CA ARG A 212 3.14 11.19 -20.48
C ARG A 212 4.12 11.73 -21.51
N ASP A 213 4.36 13.03 -21.45
CA ASP A 213 5.39 13.71 -22.26
C ASP A 213 6.81 13.25 -21.93
N GLU A 214 7.01 12.66 -20.74
CA GLU A 214 8.34 12.33 -20.21
C GLU A 214 8.60 10.81 -20.15
N PRO A 215 9.80 10.34 -20.58
CA PRO A 215 10.12 8.92 -20.70
C PRO A 215 10.08 8.19 -19.36
N LEU A 216 9.68 6.92 -19.37
CA LEU A 216 9.69 6.11 -18.16
C LEU A 216 11.12 5.78 -17.76
N LEU A 217 11.55 6.27 -16.61
CA LEU A 217 12.76 5.79 -15.94
C LEU A 217 12.50 4.38 -15.41
N VAL A 218 13.10 3.38 -16.03
CA VAL A 218 13.03 1.95 -15.70
C VAL A 218 14.42 1.52 -15.20
N PRO A 219 14.52 0.61 -14.22
CA PRO A 219 15.79 0.02 -13.85
C PRO A 219 16.44 -0.67 -15.05
N GLU A 220 17.76 -0.56 -15.18
CA GLU A 220 18.49 -1.13 -16.32
C GLU A 220 18.24 -2.64 -16.47
N THR A 221 18.11 -3.34 -15.36
CA THR A 221 17.78 -4.78 -15.28
C THR A 221 16.42 -5.15 -15.86
N LEU A 222 15.52 -4.18 -16.02
CA LEU A 222 14.15 -4.39 -16.51
C LEU A 222 13.93 -3.81 -17.91
N HIS A 223 14.91 -3.14 -18.53
CA HIS A 223 14.74 -2.55 -19.87
C HIS A 223 14.36 -3.60 -20.92
N GLU A 224 15.16 -4.66 -21.08
CA GLU A 224 14.88 -5.72 -22.06
C GLU A 224 13.55 -6.42 -21.80
N ALA A 225 13.21 -6.63 -20.52
CA ALA A 225 11.94 -7.22 -20.14
C ALA A 225 10.78 -6.32 -20.56
N MET A 226 10.87 -5.01 -20.35
CA MET A 226 9.82 -4.05 -20.74
C MET A 226 9.63 -3.91 -22.24
N GLU A 227 10.68 -4.10 -23.04
CA GLU A 227 10.58 -4.10 -24.50
C GLU A 227 9.89 -5.35 -25.04
N ARG A 228 10.15 -6.52 -24.45
CA ARG A 228 9.61 -7.81 -24.93
C ARG A 228 8.23 -8.16 -24.37
N LEU A 229 7.90 -7.67 -23.18
CA LEU A 229 6.71 -8.08 -22.46
C LEU A 229 5.39 -7.80 -23.21
N PRO A 230 5.17 -6.65 -23.87
CA PRO A 230 3.95 -6.40 -24.62
C PRO A 230 3.70 -7.45 -25.72
N ALA A 231 4.76 -7.87 -26.42
CA ALA A 231 4.67 -8.90 -27.45
C ALA A 231 4.23 -10.24 -26.85
N LEU A 232 4.87 -10.70 -25.76
CA LEU A 232 4.53 -11.96 -25.07
C LEU A 232 3.10 -11.99 -24.54
N LEU A 233 2.58 -10.84 -24.09
CA LEU A 233 1.20 -10.72 -23.64
C LEU A 233 0.21 -10.71 -24.81
N SER A 234 0.57 -10.05 -25.91
CA SER A 234 -0.27 -10.00 -27.12
C SER A 234 -0.39 -11.37 -27.82
N THR A 235 0.66 -12.21 -27.78
CA THR A 235 0.63 -13.57 -28.34
C THR A 235 -0.03 -14.58 -27.40
N GLY A 236 -0.32 -14.19 -26.16
CA GLY A 236 -0.84 -15.09 -25.13
C GLY A 236 0.19 -16.11 -24.61
N GLU A 237 1.48 -15.92 -24.88
CA GLU A 237 2.59 -16.69 -24.29
C GLU A 237 2.66 -16.47 -22.78
N ALA A 238 2.40 -15.24 -22.34
CA ALA A 238 2.12 -14.89 -20.96
C ALA A 238 0.68 -14.37 -20.86
N LYS A 239 -0.04 -14.75 -19.80
CA LYS A 239 -1.41 -14.29 -19.55
C LYS A 239 -1.49 -13.26 -18.42
N ALA A 240 -0.44 -13.14 -17.63
CA ALA A 240 -0.39 -12.19 -16.54
C ALA A 240 1.01 -11.65 -16.29
N VAL A 241 1.06 -10.50 -15.63
CA VAL A 241 2.30 -9.87 -15.17
C VAL A 241 2.17 -9.53 -13.69
N VAL A 242 3.10 -10.02 -12.90
CA VAL A 242 3.17 -9.73 -11.47
C VAL A 242 4.37 -8.83 -11.22
N VAL A 243 4.15 -7.65 -10.65
CA VAL A 243 5.22 -6.71 -10.31
C VAL A 243 5.36 -6.62 -8.79
N ARG A 244 6.52 -7.06 -8.29
CA ARG A 244 6.87 -7.16 -6.87
C ARG A 244 7.80 -6.04 -6.44
N GLY A 245 7.77 -5.67 -5.16
CA GLY A 245 8.69 -4.67 -4.58
C GLY A 245 8.06 -3.76 -3.53
N PRO A 246 8.82 -2.78 -3.00
CA PRO A 246 8.35 -1.86 -1.96
C PRO A 246 7.16 -1.00 -2.38
N ARG A 247 6.46 -0.45 -1.38
CA ARG A 247 5.43 0.57 -1.62
C ARG A 247 6.07 1.83 -2.23
N HIS A 248 5.32 2.53 -3.06
CA HIS A 248 5.78 3.75 -3.76
C HIS A 248 7.04 3.60 -4.64
N ASN A 249 7.52 2.40 -4.97
CA ASN A 249 8.72 2.21 -5.81
C ASN A 249 8.50 2.35 -7.32
N GLY A 250 7.25 2.34 -7.80
CA GLY A 250 6.93 2.42 -9.23
C GLY A 250 6.23 1.19 -9.83
N ARG A 251 5.93 0.13 -9.06
CA ARG A 251 5.20 -1.08 -9.54
C ARG A 251 3.95 -0.77 -10.39
N ARG A 252 3.07 0.09 -9.86
CA ARG A 252 1.86 0.56 -10.58
C ARG A 252 2.20 1.32 -11.86
N THR A 253 3.31 2.06 -11.88
CA THR A 253 3.73 2.81 -13.06
C THR A 253 4.26 1.90 -14.16
N LEU A 254 4.94 0.80 -13.81
CA LEU A 254 5.39 -0.20 -14.78
C LEU A 254 4.21 -0.89 -15.47
N LEU A 255 3.21 -1.37 -14.71
CA LEU A 255 2.01 -1.97 -15.32
C LEU A 255 1.22 -0.98 -16.17
N ARG A 256 1.17 0.31 -15.80
CA ARG A 256 0.60 1.36 -16.66
C ARG A 256 1.37 1.53 -17.98
N ALA A 257 2.69 1.40 -17.96
CA ALA A 257 3.49 1.45 -19.17
C ALA A 257 3.30 0.22 -20.06
N VAL A 258 3.15 -0.97 -19.45
CA VAL A 258 2.78 -2.21 -20.16
C VAL A 258 1.40 -2.05 -20.80
N ALA A 259 0.40 -1.55 -20.07
CA ALA A 259 -0.92 -1.28 -20.61
C ALA A 259 -0.87 -0.31 -21.81
N LYS A 260 -0.12 0.80 -21.67
CA LYS A 260 0.10 1.76 -22.76
C LYS A 260 0.71 1.09 -23.99
N ALA A 261 1.74 0.26 -23.81
CA ALA A 261 2.39 -0.45 -24.91
C ALA A 261 1.46 -1.47 -25.59
N LEU A 262 0.44 -1.96 -24.88
CA LEU A 262 -0.63 -2.80 -25.42
C LEU A 262 -1.79 -2.01 -26.03
N GLY A 263 -1.74 -0.68 -26.03
CA GLY A 263 -2.84 0.18 -26.50
C GLY A 263 -4.07 0.17 -25.59
N ARG A 264 -3.92 -0.19 -24.31
CA ARG A 264 -5.02 -0.36 -23.35
C ARG A 264 -4.97 0.69 -22.24
N GLY A 265 -6.15 1.05 -21.72
CA GLY A 265 -6.28 1.75 -20.44
C GLY A 265 -5.86 0.85 -19.26
N VAL A 266 -6.04 1.33 -18.03
CA VAL A 266 -5.84 0.52 -16.81
C VAL A 266 -7.09 0.56 -15.96
N LEU A 267 -7.60 -0.62 -15.59
CA LEU A 267 -8.62 -0.78 -14.55
C LEU A 267 -7.93 -1.23 -13.27
N GLU A 268 -7.67 -0.29 -12.37
CA GLU A 268 -7.02 -0.58 -11.10
C GLU A 268 -8.03 -1.05 -10.06
N VAL A 269 -7.75 -2.19 -9.42
CA VAL A 269 -8.66 -2.87 -8.49
C VAL A 269 -7.97 -3.00 -7.12
N GLU A 270 -8.58 -2.45 -6.07
CA GLU A 270 -8.04 -2.47 -4.71
C GLU A 270 -8.78 -3.47 -3.80
N GLY A 271 -8.02 -4.36 -3.15
CA GLY A 271 -8.49 -5.10 -1.97
C GLY A 271 -9.16 -6.48 -2.12
N PRO A 272 -9.39 -7.10 -3.30
CA PRO A 272 -9.85 -8.50 -3.33
C PRO A 272 -8.66 -9.46 -3.20
N GLU A 273 -8.48 -10.06 -2.02
CA GLU A 273 -7.37 -10.99 -1.75
C GLU A 273 -7.79 -12.47 -1.80
N LYS A 274 -9.08 -12.76 -1.66
CA LYS A 274 -9.62 -14.12 -1.70
C LYS A 274 -10.30 -14.41 -3.04
N ALA A 275 -10.28 -15.66 -3.48
CA ALA A 275 -10.89 -16.06 -4.74
C ALA A 275 -12.42 -15.99 -4.73
N ASP A 276 -13.06 -16.13 -3.57
CA ASP A 276 -14.51 -16.10 -3.39
C ASP A 276 -15.10 -14.69 -3.24
N ASP A 277 -14.26 -13.66 -3.24
CA ASP A 277 -14.70 -12.26 -3.17
C ASP A 277 -15.53 -11.92 -4.41
N GLU A 278 -16.81 -11.55 -4.19
CA GLU A 278 -17.76 -11.29 -5.27
C GLU A 278 -17.32 -10.15 -6.20
N ARG A 279 -16.44 -9.26 -5.70
CA ARG A 279 -15.86 -8.17 -6.49
C ARG A 279 -15.10 -8.65 -7.71
N TRP A 280 -14.52 -9.85 -7.70
CA TRP A 280 -13.81 -10.40 -8.85
C TRP A 280 -14.71 -10.63 -10.06
N ARG A 281 -16.01 -10.90 -9.86
CA ARG A 281 -16.94 -11.27 -10.94
C ARG A 281 -17.03 -10.19 -12.01
N MET A 282 -17.09 -8.93 -11.60
CA MET A 282 -17.26 -7.78 -12.50
C MET A 282 -15.93 -7.32 -13.16
N VAL A 283 -14.76 -7.66 -12.60
CA VAL A 283 -13.47 -7.13 -13.05
C VAL A 283 -13.18 -7.46 -14.52
N GLY A 284 -13.39 -8.73 -14.92
CA GLY A 284 -13.06 -9.19 -16.26
C GLY A 284 -13.93 -8.52 -17.33
N ALA A 285 -15.25 -8.60 -17.16
CA ALA A 285 -16.20 -7.99 -18.09
C ALA A 285 -16.05 -6.47 -18.18
N LEU A 286 -15.85 -5.78 -17.04
CA LEU A 286 -15.67 -4.33 -17.02
C LEU A 286 -14.36 -3.89 -17.67
N ALA A 287 -13.27 -4.64 -17.46
CA ALA A 287 -11.99 -4.37 -18.13
C ALA A 287 -12.11 -4.50 -19.65
N THR A 288 -12.85 -5.50 -20.13
CA THR A 288 -13.13 -5.68 -21.57
C THR A 288 -13.98 -4.53 -22.11
N LEU A 289 -15.07 -4.16 -21.43
CA LEU A 289 -15.91 -3.02 -21.85
C LEU A 289 -15.07 -1.74 -22.01
N LEU A 290 -14.19 -1.46 -21.06
CA LEU A 290 -13.36 -0.25 -21.01
C LEU A 290 -12.06 -0.31 -21.84
N HIS A 291 -11.79 -1.41 -22.56
CA HIS A 291 -10.52 -1.65 -23.25
C HIS A 291 -9.29 -1.44 -22.35
N ALA A 292 -9.34 -2.00 -21.14
CA ALA A 292 -8.36 -1.74 -20.08
C ALA A 292 -7.65 -3.02 -19.63
N LEU A 293 -6.38 -2.90 -19.23
CA LEU A 293 -5.65 -3.91 -18.49
C LEU A 293 -6.13 -3.89 -17.02
N PRO A 294 -6.76 -4.96 -16.50
CA PRO A 294 -7.07 -5.05 -15.09
C PRO A 294 -5.77 -5.20 -14.28
N VAL A 295 -5.58 -4.33 -13.29
CA VAL A 295 -4.43 -4.31 -12.39
C VAL A 295 -4.90 -4.41 -10.94
N ALA A 296 -4.75 -5.59 -10.33
CA ALA A 296 -5.07 -5.77 -8.92
C ALA A 296 -3.90 -5.32 -8.02
N VAL A 297 -4.20 -4.49 -7.03
CA VAL A 297 -3.26 -4.11 -5.96
C VAL A 297 -3.53 -4.99 -4.75
N LEU A 298 -2.62 -5.93 -4.51
CA LEU A 298 -2.74 -6.97 -3.49
C LEU A 298 -1.66 -6.74 -2.42
N ASP A 299 -2.02 -6.88 -1.15
CA ASP A 299 -1.09 -6.69 -0.02
C ASP A 299 -1.12 -7.89 0.95
N PRO A 300 -0.97 -9.13 0.46
CA PRO A 300 -0.97 -10.31 1.31
C PRO A 300 0.16 -10.23 2.33
N ALA A 301 -0.11 -10.65 3.56
CA ALA A 301 0.91 -10.68 4.58
C ALA A 301 2.01 -11.71 4.24
N PRO A 302 3.18 -11.63 4.89
CA PRO A 302 4.19 -12.67 4.79
C PRO A 302 3.59 -14.05 5.13
N GLY A 303 3.84 -15.06 4.29
CA GLY A 303 3.27 -16.40 4.46
C GLY A 303 1.84 -16.57 3.93
N GLU A 304 1.11 -15.49 3.65
CA GLU A 304 -0.19 -15.52 2.98
C GLU A 304 -0.01 -15.44 1.46
N ALA A 305 -0.98 -15.94 0.69
CA ALA A 305 -1.03 -15.77 -0.75
C ALA A 305 -2.41 -15.22 -1.15
N ALA A 306 -2.40 -14.15 -1.93
CA ALA A 306 -3.63 -13.64 -2.52
C ALA A 306 -4.06 -14.57 -3.67
N GLU A 307 -5.33 -14.96 -3.68
CA GLU A 307 -5.86 -15.91 -4.65
C GLU A 307 -6.67 -15.16 -5.72
N VAL A 308 -6.15 -15.14 -6.95
CA VAL A 308 -6.76 -14.48 -8.10
C VAL A 308 -7.51 -15.53 -8.92
N PRO A 309 -8.85 -15.51 -8.93
CA PRO A 309 -9.63 -16.46 -9.69
C PRO A 309 -9.49 -16.17 -11.19
N ARG A 310 -9.99 -17.08 -12.02
CA ARG A 310 -10.21 -16.78 -13.43
C ARG A 310 -11.19 -15.62 -13.54
N LEU A 311 -10.85 -14.61 -14.35
CA LEU A 311 -11.69 -13.44 -14.57
C LEU A 311 -12.59 -13.69 -15.79
N PRO A 312 -13.88 -14.02 -15.59
CA PRO A 312 -14.77 -14.31 -16.71
C PRO A 312 -15.03 -13.04 -17.52
N GLY A 313 -15.08 -13.18 -18.85
CA GLY A 313 -15.30 -12.06 -19.76
C GLY A 313 -14.11 -11.13 -19.97
N LEU A 314 -12.93 -11.46 -19.42
CA LEU A 314 -11.69 -10.75 -19.70
C LEU A 314 -11.13 -11.17 -21.08
N ASP A 315 -11.00 -10.21 -21.99
CA ASP A 315 -10.17 -10.33 -23.18
C ASP A 315 -8.81 -9.67 -22.96
N GLY A 316 -7.75 -10.47 -22.86
CA GLY A 316 -6.37 -10.01 -22.72
C GLY A 316 -5.71 -10.36 -21.38
N PRO A 317 -4.57 -9.73 -21.07
CA PRO A 317 -3.75 -10.09 -19.92
C PRO A 317 -4.25 -9.49 -18.61
N PHE A 318 -3.72 -9.98 -17.50
CA PHE A 318 -3.96 -9.47 -16.15
C PHE A 318 -2.68 -8.94 -15.49
N GLY A 319 -2.80 -7.86 -14.71
CA GLY A 319 -1.70 -7.29 -13.92
C GLY A 319 -1.92 -7.47 -12.42
N ALA A 320 -0.86 -7.80 -11.68
CA ALA A 320 -0.88 -7.83 -10.22
C ALA A 320 0.28 -7.02 -9.63
N VAL A 321 -0.01 -6.21 -8.62
CA VAL A 321 1.00 -5.50 -7.81
C VAL A 321 1.05 -6.14 -6.44
N LEU A 322 2.23 -6.60 -6.03
CA LEU A 322 2.45 -7.25 -4.73
C LEU A 322 3.64 -6.67 -3.99
N GLY A 323 3.57 -6.66 -2.66
CA GLY A 323 4.69 -6.34 -1.78
C GLY A 323 5.95 -7.18 -2.05
N ARG A 324 7.03 -6.89 -1.34
CA ARG A 324 8.23 -7.75 -1.34
C ARG A 324 7.92 -9.16 -0.83
N LEU A 325 7.01 -9.24 0.12
CA LEU A 325 6.57 -10.47 0.77
C LEU A 325 5.12 -10.79 0.37
N GLY A 326 4.71 -12.03 0.63
CA GLY A 326 3.39 -12.53 0.28
C GLY A 326 3.33 -13.19 -1.11
N GLY A 327 2.51 -14.22 -1.23
CA GLY A 327 2.29 -15.00 -2.45
C GLY A 327 1.17 -14.45 -3.32
N VAL A 328 1.12 -14.93 -4.55
CA VAL A 328 -0.08 -14.82 -5.39
C VAL A 328 -0.27 -16.16 -6.09
N SER A 329 -1.51 -16.63 -6.13
CA SER A 329 -1.88 -17.92 -6.72
C SER A 329 -3.24 -17.82 -7.40
N GLY A 330 -3.66 -18.88 -8.08
CA GLY A 330 -4.96 -18.97 -8.75
C GLY A 330 -4.87 -18.90 -10.27
N GLU A 331 -5.98 -19.25 -10.94
CA GLU A 331 -6.05 -19.37 -12.40
C GLU A 331 -5.81 -18.04 -13.13
N GLY A 332 -6.14 -16.90 -12.51
CA GLY A 332 -5.95 -15.58 -13.12
C GLY A 332 -4.48 -15.15 -13.25
N VAL A 333 -3.58 -15.81 -12.51
CA VAL A 333 -2.12 -15.60 -12.58
C VAL A 333 -1.39 -16.85 -13.06
N ASP A 334 -2.10 -17.82 -13.67
CA ASP A 334 -1.45 -18.90 -14.37
C ASP A 334 -0.64 -18.35 -15.55
N ARG A 335 0.56 -18.90 -15.76
CA ARG A 335 1.55 -18.40 -16.74
C ARG A 335 1.89 -16.91 -16.56
N ALA A 336 1.96 -16.44 -15.31
CA ALA A 336 2.39 -15.08 -15.01
C ALA A 336 3.92 -14.90 -15.10
N LEU A 337 4.34 -13.80 -15.72
CA LEU A 337 5.73 -13.34 -15.64
C LEU A 337 5.91 -12.44 -14.42
N THR A 338 6.91 -12.73 -13.58
CA THR A 338 7.18 -11.95 -12.37
C THR A 338 8.36 -11.00 -12.58
N LEU A 339 8.14 -9.71 -12.33
CA LEU A 339 9.15 -8.67 -12.34
C LEU A 339 9.36 -8.15 -10.91
N ALA A 340 10.61 -8.11 -10.46
CA ALA A 340 10.97 -7.52 -9.18
C ALA A 340 11.51 -6.09 -9.38
N VAL A 341 11.00 -5.15 -8.59
CA VAL A 341 11.41 -3.75 -8.60
C VAL A 341 11.96 -3.43 -7.23
N ASP A 342 13.28 -3.33 -7.14
CA ASP A 342 13.95 -3.00 -5.89
C ASP A 342 14.00 -1.50 -5.61
N MET A 343 14.63 -1.15 -4.50
CA MET A 343 14.94 0.24 -4.19
C MET A 343 15.85 0.83 -5.27
N PRO A 344 15.55 2.04 -5.78
CA PRO A 344 16.36 2.63 -6.84
C PRO A 344 17.78 2.87 -6.37
N GLY A 345 18.76 2.54 -7.21
CA GLY A 345 20.17 2.77 -6.93
C GLY A 345 20.54 4.26 -6.87
N PRO A 346 21.74 4.63 -6.39
CA PRO A 346 22.13 6.04 -6.24
C PRO A 346 22.02 6.88 -7.54
N GLN A 347 22.36 6.28 -8.69
CA GLN A 347 22.27 6.95 -10.00
C GLN A 347 20.81 7.14 -10.44
N GLU A 348 19.97 6.10 -10.31
CA GLU A 348 18.54 6.17 -10.60
C GLU A 348 17.82 7.18 -9.69
N ARG A 349 18.19 7.23 -8.40
CA ARG A 349 17.67 8.24 -7.47
C ARG A 349 18.05 9.66 -7.91
N ALA A 350 19.26 9.88 -8.40
CA ALA A 350 19.67 11.19 -8.90
C ALA A 350 18.80 11.63 -10.08
N LEU A 351 18.54 10.75 -11.04
CA LEU A 351 17.63 11.02 -12.16
C LEU A 351 16.19 11.30 -11.68
N HIS A 352 15.71 10.54 -10.69
CA HIS A 352 14.39 10.79 -10.10
C HIS A 352 14.29 12.12 -9.36
N TRP A 353 15.32 12.50 -8.60
CA TRP A 353 15.37 13.77 -7.89
C TRP A 353 15.47 14.94 -8.87
N GLU A 354 16.32 14.83 -9.89
CA GLU A 354 16.45 15.84 -10.95
C GLU A 354 15.10 16.12 -11.61
N ARG A 355 14.41 15.05 -12.01
CA ARG A 355 13.08 15.16 -12.61
C ARG A 355 12.03 15.68 -11.63
N ALA A 356 12.03 15.23 -10.38
CA ALA A 356 11.05 15.64 -9.39
C ALA A 356 11.24 17.09 -8.92
N LEU A 357 12.46 17.62 -9.01
CA LEU A 357 12.81 19.00 -8.67
C LEU A 357 12.79 19.94 -9.88
N ALA A 358 12.39 19.46 -11.07
CA ALA A 358 12.27 20.27 -12.27
C ALA A 358 11.56 21.60 -11.96
N GLY A 359 12.23 22.72 -12.28
CA GLY A 359 11.77 24.07 -11.93
C GLY A 359 12.47 24.72 -10.73
N ARG A 360 13.29 24.00 -9.95
CA ARG A 360 14.17 24.59 -8.91
C ARG A 360 15.55 23.93 -8.89
N PRO A 361 16.65 24.71 -8.85
CA PRO A 361 18.00 24.16 -8.80
C PRO A 361 18.26 23.45 -7.46
N CYS A 362 19.06 22.39 -7.52
CA CYS A 362 19.50 21.64 -6.36
C CYS A 362 21.01 21.34 -6.46
N PRO A 363 21.89 22.24 -6.01
CA PRO A 363 23.34 22.06 -6.11
C PRO A 363 23.83 20.78 -5.41
N ALA A 364 23.15 20.39 -4.32
CA ALA A 364 23.49 19.22 -3.52
C ALA A 364 22.82 17.91 -4.03
N LEU A 365 22.40 17.82 -5.30
CA LEU A 365 21.66 16.66 -5.83
C LEU A 365 22.36 15.32 -5.59
N LYS A 366 23.69 15.27 -5.79
CA LYS A 366 24.49 14.05 -5.56
C LYS A 366 24.53 13.66 -4.08
N GLU A 367 24.62 14.64 -3.18
CA GLU A 367 24.56 14.41 -1.74
C GLU A 367 23.19 13.87 -1.33
N ILE A 368 22.11 14.54 -1.76
CA ILE A 368 20.73 14.16 -1.46
C ILE A 368 20.43 12.74 -1.96
N SER A 369 20.84 12.43 -3.19
CA SER A 369 20.60 11.11 -3.80
C SER A 369 21.37 9.99 -3.09
N GLY A 370 22.56 10.27 -2.58
CA GLY A 370 23.35 9.32 -1.79
C GLY A 370 22.88 9.17 -0.35
N ARG A 371 22.36 10.26 0.25
CA ARG A 371 21.99 10.34 1.66
C ARG A 371 20.59 9.81 1.94
N PHE A 372 19.61 10.14 1.10
CA PHE A 372 18.21 9.77 1.30
C PHE A 372 17.82 8.59 0.40
N ARG A 373 17.76 7.37 0.95
CA ARG A 373 17.36 6.17 0.19
C ARG A 373 15.84 6.06 0.08
N TYR A 374 15.23 6.96 -0.67
CA TYR A 374 13.79 6.95 -0.90
C TYR A 374 13.39 6.16 -2.14
N THR A 375 12.19 5.59 -2.08
CA THR A 375 11.51 5.04 -3.25
C THR A 375 11.18 6.16 -4.25
N ARG A 376 11.03 5.84 -5.53
CA ARG A 376 10.71 6.83 -6.58
C ARG A 376 9.49 7.70 -6.23
N GLY A 377 8.44 7.10 -5.69
CA GLY A 377 7.22 7.79 -5.28
C GLY A 377 7.45 8.71 -4.08
N ASN A 378 8.26 8.29 -3.10
CA ASN A 378 8.64 9.14 -1.97
C ASN A 378 9.58 10.26 -2.39
N ILE A 379 10.50 10.04 -3.35
CA ILE A 379 11.29 11.13 -3.96
C ILE A 379 10.35 12.20 -4.53
N ARG A 380 9.33 11.81 -5.30
CA ARG A 380 8.38 12.77 -5.88
C ARG A 380 7.57 13.52 -4.81
N ARG A 381 7.15 12.84 -3.74
CA ARG A 381 6.41 13.47 -2.63
C ARG A 381 7.31 14.40 -1.82
N ALA A 382 8.50 13.94 -1.47
CA ALA A 382 9.49 14.68 -0.71
C ALA A 382 9.99 15.90 -1.50
N ALA A 383 10.22 15.78 -2.80
CA ALA A 383 10.61 16.89 -3.66
C ALA A 383 9.60 18.04 -3.64
N LYS A 384 8.30 17.74 -3.79
CA LYS A 384 7.24 18.76 -3.72
C LYS A 384 7.24 19.48 -2.36
N LEU A 385 7.36 18.74 -1.26
CA LEU A 385 7.43 19.32 0.08
C LEU A 385 8.73 20.11 0.31
N ALA A 386 9.86 19.62 -0.17
CA ALA A 386 11.15 20.29 -0.05
C ALA A 386 11.17 21.60 -0.84
N GLN A 387 10.57 21.64 -2.03
CA GLN A 387 10.37 22.88 -2.80
C GLN A 387 9.50 23.87 -2.03
N ALA A 388 8.45 23.40 -1.35
CA ALA A 388 7.61 24.25 -0.50
C ALA A 388 8.37 24.78 0.73
N HIS A 389 9.19 23.96 1.39
CA HIS A 389 10.04 24.39 2.51
C HIS A 389 11.08 25.42 2.09
N ALA A 390 11.76 25.21 0.95
CA ALA A 390 12.68 26.18 0.38
C ALA A 390 11.97 27.51 0.08
N ALA A 391 10.76 27.45 -0.50
CA ALA A 391 9.94 28.64 -0.78
C ALA A 391 9.56 29.41 0.49
N LEU A 392 9.12 28.70 1.54
CA LEU A 392 8.79 29.28 2.85
C LEU A 392 10.01 29.94 3.50
N ALA A 393 11.21 29.38 3.29
CA ALA A 393 12.47 29.95 3.75
C ALA A 393 12.99 31.09 2.85
N GLY A 394 12.24 31.50 1.81
CA GLY A 394 12.65 32.55 0.87
C GLY A 394 13.78 32.14 -0.10
N ARG A 395 14.08 30.83 -0.21
CA ARG A 395 15.14 30.29 -1.08
C ARG A 395 14.59 29.78 -2.40
N THR A 396 15.38 29.97 -3.46
CA THR A 396 15.09 29.49 -4.83
C THR A 396 15.65 28.10 -5.09
N ALA A 397 16.74 27.73 -4.41
CA ALA A 397 17.36 26.42 -4.48
C ALA A 397 16.88 25.52 -3.33
N VAL A 398 16.80 24.22 -3.59
CA VAL A 398 16.52 23.20 -2.57
C VAL A 398 17.82 22.73 -1.93
N GLU A 399 17.85 22.67 -0.61
CA GLU A 399 18.98 22.18 0.18
C GLU A 399 18.68 20.82 0.83
N PRO A 400 19.70 20.08 1.28
CA PRO A 400 19.50 18.80 1.98
C PRO A 400 18.60 18.90 3.22
N GLU A 401 18.60 20.06 3.88
CA GLU A 401 17.77 20.34 5.05
C GLU A 401 16.27 20.36 4.70
N ASP A 402 15.90 20.92 3.54
CA ASP A 402 14.51 20.94 3.06
C ASP A 402 14.00 19.53 2.79
N VAL A 403 14.86 18.69 2.20
CA VAL A 403 14.55 17.27 1.97
C VAL A 403 14.42 16.52 3.29
N ARG A 404 15.24 16.84 4.29
CA ARG A 404 15.14 16.25 5.63
C ARG A 404 13.82 16.61 6.31
N GLU A 405 13.40 17.87 6.25
CA GLU A 405 12.10 18.31 6.79
C GLU A 405 10.92 17.70 6.03
N ALA A 406 11.01 17.61 4.69
CA ALA A 406 10.04 16.91 3.87
C ALA A 406 9.92 15.43 4.24
N GLY A 407 11.07 14.74 4.43
CA GLY A 407 11.13 13.36 4.90
C GLY A 407 10.44 13.19 6.25
N ARG A 408 10.73 14.06 7.22
CA ARG A 408 10.05 14.07 8.54
C ARG A 408 8.54 14.21 8.43
N ALA A 409 8.04 15.02 7.49
CA ALA A 409 6.61 15.17 7.27
C ALA A 409 5.97 13.88 6.70
N LEU A 410 6.67 13.17 5.81
CA LEU A 410 6.23 11.86 5.31
C LEU A 410 6.23 10.80 6.42
N ASN A 411 7.24 10.81 7.28
CA ASN A 411 7.41 9.84 8.36
C ASN A 411 6.29 9.91 9.40
N ARG A 412 5.93 11.14 9.83
CA ARG A 412 4.90 11.39 10.86
C ARG A 412 3.54 10.79 10.52
N GLN A 413 3.17 10.75 9.23
CA GLN A 413 1.87 10.22 8.82
C GLN A 413 1.81 8.69 8.85
N ALA A 414 2.95 8.00 8.77
CA ALA A 414 2.98 6.55 8.53
C ALA A 414 3.47 5.72 9.73
N LEU A 415 4.49 6.19 10.46
CA LEU A 415 5.15 5.41 11.53
C LEU A 415 4.72 5.79 12.94
N ASP A 416 4.25 7.03 13.17
CA ASP A 416 3.90 7.52 14.53
C ASP A 416 2.74 6.74 15.19
N THR A 417 1.95 6.00 14.41
CA THR A 417 0.90 5.10 14.92
C THR A 417 1.42 3.75 15.39
N LEU A 418 2.63 3.35 14.97
CA LEU A 418 3.22 2.03 15.20
C LEU A 418 4.51 2.09 16.04
N ALA A 419 5.18 3.23 16.10
CA ALA A 419 6.46 3.42 16.79
C ALA A 419 6.60 4.83 17.35
N VAL A 420 7.41 4.97 18.39
CA VAL A 420 7.66 6.26 19.05
C VAL A 420 8.93 6.90 18.48
N ARG A 421 8.81 8.06 17.86
CA ARG A 421 9.96 8.83 17.41
C ARG A 421 10.75 9.38 18.60
N LEU A 422 12.05 9.12 18.66
CA LEU A 422 12.91 9.74 19.68
C LEU A 422 13.44 11.07 19.17
N THR A 423 12.97 12.17 19.75
CA THR A 423 13.41 13.52 19.40
C THR A 423 14.65 13.91 20.22
N SER A 424 15.78 14.10 19.54
CA SER A 424 16.94 14.85 20.06
C SER A 424 18.04 14.91 19.03
N THR A 425 18.68 16.07 18.95
CA THR A 425 20.00 16.18 18.34
C THR A 425 21.03 15.80 19.39
N VAL A 426 21.74 14.70 19.15
CA VAL A 426 22.83 14.22 20.02
C VAL A 426 24.12 14.18 19.20
N ASP A 427 25.23 14.61 19.80
CA ASP A 427 26.55 14.52 19.20
C ASP A 427 27.52 13.67 20.04
N TRP A 428 28.72 13.45 19.51
CA TRP A 428 29.76 12.66 20.16
C TRP A 428 30.27 13.25 21.48
N THR A 429 30.07 14.54 21.73
CA THR A 429 30.49 15.19 22.98
C THR A 429 29.56 14.85 24.14
N GLN A 430 28.35 14.40 23.85
CA GLN A 430 27.31 14.07 24.83
C GLN A 430 27.32 12.58 25.26
N LEU A 431 28.27 11.79 24.76
CA LEU A 431 28.43 10.38 25.11
C LEU A 431 29.83 10.10 25.64
N ALA A 432 29.93 9.80 26.94
CA ALA A 432 31.15 9.35 27.59
C ALA A 432 31.11 7.83 27.78
N VAL A 433 31.92 7.12 26.99
CA VAL A 433 32.07 5.66 27.03
C VAL A 433 33.55 5.30 26.86
N GLY A 434 33.90 4.05 27.18
CA GLY A 434 35.26 3.56 27.04
C GLY A 434 35.77 3.55 25.60
N GLY A 435 37.09 3.60 25.46
CA GLY A 435 37.74 3.71 24.15
C GLY A 435 37.39 2.56 23.19
N GLU A 436 37.14 1.36 23.70
CA GLU A 436 36.69 0.22 22.89
C GLU A 436 35.25 0.38 22.39
N THR A 437 34.31 0.66 23.29
CA THR A 437 32.91 0.98 22.94
C THR A 437 32.84 2.12 21.93
N MET A 438 33.65 3.17 22.11
CA MET A 438 33.73 4.29 21.17
C MET A 438 34.23 3.86 19.79
N ARG A 439 35.25 2.99 19.70
CA ARG A 439 35.73 2.44 18.42
C ARG A 439 34.64 1.66 17.69
N GLU A 440 33.92 0.79 18.40
CA GLU A 440 32.84 0.01 17.77
C GLU A 440 31.67 0.89 17.29
N LEU A 441 31.32 1.93 18.05
CA LEU A 441 30.33 2.92 17.59
C LEU A 441 30.79 3.68 16.33
N ARG A 442 32.08 3.97 16.21
CA ARG A 442 32.67 4.57 14.99
C ARG A 442 32.71 3.60 13.82
N HIS A 443 32.96 2.32 14.06
CA HIS A 443 32.85 1.28 13.03
C HIS A 443 31.41 1.16 12.52
N LEU A 444 30.43 1.18 13.43
CA LEU A 444 29.02 1.21 13.07
C LEU A 444 28.66 2.44 12.23
N GLU A 445 29.11 3.64 12.62
CA GLU A 445 28.91 4.85 11.82
C GLU A 445 29.45 4.68 10.39
N ALA A 446 30.69 4.18 10.26
CA ALA A 446 31.32 3.96 8.97
C ALA A 446 30.56 2.92 8.11
N ARG A 447 30.11 1.80 8.72
CA ARG A 447 29.32 0.76 8.06
C ARG A 447 27.97 1.29 7.57
N CYS A 448 27.31 2.15 8.36
CA CYS A 448 26.06 2.82 7.98
C CYS A 448 26.27 3.78 6.80
N ARG A 449 27.29 4.65 6.84
CA ARG A 449 27.59 5.58 5.73
C ARG A 449 28.00 4.83 4.44
N GLY A 450 28.69 3.71 4.58
CA GLY A 450 29.16 2.88 3.47
C GLY A 450 28.16 1.87 2.94
N ARG A 451 26.92 1.80 3.47
CA ARG A 451 26.03 0.63 3.29
C ARG A 451 25.67 0.29 1.84
N GLU A 452 25.55 1.27 0.94
CA GLU A 452 25.29 1.02 -0.49
C GLU A 452 26.57 0.87 -1.32
N ARG A 453 27.69 1.43 -0.84
CA ARG A 453 28.96 1.42 -1.58
C ARG A 453 29.79 0.16 -1.30
N LEU A 454 29.60 -0.47 -0.13
CA LEU A 454 30.42 -1.59 0.31
C LEU A 454 30.42 -2.74 -0.71
N GLY A 455 29.25 -3.10 -1.27
CA GLY A 455 29.15 -4.14 -2.30
C GLY A 455 30.01 -3.85 -3.53
N SER A 456 29.99 -2.59 -4.02
CA SER A 456 30.79 -2.18 -5.18
C SER A 456 32.30 -2.20 -4.93
N VAL A 457 32.73 -2.00 -3.69
CA VAL A 457 34.14 -1.99 -3.31
C VAL A 457 34.69 -3.40 -3.17
N VAL A 458 33.92 -4.32 -2.59
CA VAL A 458 34.38 -5.71 -2.37
C VAL A 458 34.32 -6.53 -3.66
N GLY A 459 33.27 -6.37 -4.47
CA GLY A 459 33.08 -7.12 -5.71
C GLY A 459 32.86 -8.63 -5.53
N GLY A 460 32.78 -9.34 -6.66
CA GLY A 460 32.68 -10.80 -6.70
C GLY A 460 31.44 -11.40 -6.01
N THR A 461 31.59 -12.60 -5.45
CA THR A 461 30.50 -13.32 -4.78
C THR A 461 30.05 -12.64 -3.49
N LEU A 462 30.98 -12.01 -2.75
CA LEU A 462 30.65 -11.33 -1.50
C LEU A 462 29.72 -10.12 -1.74
N ALA A 463 29.93 -9.39 -2.83
CA ALA A 463 29.06 -8.27 -3.21
C ALA A 463 27.58 -8.69 -3.41
N ARG A 464 27.33 -9.93 -3.87
CA ARG A 464 25.97 -10.45 -4.06
C ARG A 464 25.29 -10.88 -2.76
N GLN A 465 26.07 -11.16 -1.72
CA GLN A 465 25.57 -11.57 -0.39
C GLN A 465 25.39 -10.38 0.56
N LEU A 466 26.03 -9.25 0.25
CA LEU A 466 25.91 -8.03 1.05
C LEU A 466 24.57 -7.36 0.78
N THR A 467 23.79 -7.17 1.84
CA THR A 467 22.62 -6.29 1.79
C THR A 467 23.00 -4.87 2.23
N PRO A 468 22.28 -3.84 1.78
CA PRO A 468 22.44 -2.49 2.30
C PRO A 468 21.96 -2.34 3.75
N GLY A 469 21.38 -3.40 4.34
CA GLY A 469 21.00 -3.47 5.74
C GLY A 469 22.20 -3.33 6.67
N VAL A 470 21.97 -2.69 7.82
CA VAL A 470 22.94 -2.62 8.92
C VAL A 470 22.25 -2.96 10.22
N ARG A 471 22.77 -3.94 10.94
CA ARG A 471 22.19 -4.46 12.18
C ARG A 471 23.23 -4.38 13.28
N ALA A 472 22.90 -3.72 14.38
CA ALA A 472 23.79 -3.64 15.53
C ALA A 472 23.09 -4.03 16.82
N LEU A 473 23.82 -4.73 17.68
CA LEU A 473 23.38 -5.09 19.04
C LEU A 473 24.18 -4.29 20.07
N PHE A 474 23.46 -3.52 20.88
CA PHE A 474 24.00 -2.79 22.02
C PHE A 474 23.67 -3.56 23.30
N GLN A 475 24.69 -4.11 23.95
CA GLN A 475 24.49 -4.95 25.13
C GLN A 475 25.25 -4.40 26.33
N GLY A 476 24.68 -4.56 27.52
CA GLY A 476 25.32 -4.11 28.76
C GLY A 476 24.30 -3.71 29.84
N PRO A 477 24.75 -3.36 31.05
CA PRO A 477 23.85 -3.02 32.16
C PRO A 477 22.90 -1.86 31.84
N SER A 478 21.79 -1.76 32.59
CA SER A 478 20.88 -0.62 32.46
C SER A 478 21.58 0.70 32.82
N GLY A 479 21.19 1.79 32.16
CA GLY A 479 21.72 3.13 32.43
C GLY A 479 23.14 3.42 31.89
N THR A 480 23.72 2.57 31.05
CA THR A 480 25.07 2.76 30.46
C THR A 480 25.09 3.57 29.16
N GLY A 481 23.93 4.07 28.69
CA GLY A 481 23.86 4.97 27.54
C GLY A 481 23.52 4.30 26.19
N LYS A 482 23.06 3.03 26.17
CA LYS A 482 22.67 2.33 24.93
C LYS A 482 21.66 3.10 24.05
N THR A 483 20.54 3.51 24.63
CA THR A 483 19.50 4.30 23.92
C THR A 483 20.02 5.67 23.50
N LEU A 484 20.92 6.28 24.29
CA LEU A 484 21.57 7.55 23.93
C LEU A 484 22.50 7.37 22.73
N ALA A 485 23.29 6.30 22.71
CA ALA A 485 24.16 5.95 21.59
C ALA A 485 23.36 5.68 20.31
N ALA A 486 22.18 5.02 20.41
CA ALA A 486 21.30 4.84 19.26
C ALA A 486 20.82 6.18 18.67
N ARG A 487 20.40 7.12 19.53
CA ARG A 487 20.00 8.48 19.12
C ARG A 487 21.17 9.25 18.51
N LEU A 488 22.37 9.09 19.07
CA LEU A 488 23.61 9.67 18.55
C LEU A 488 23.92 9.16 17.15
N ILE A 489 23.91 7.84 16.93
CA ILE A 489 24.16 7.24 15.61
C ILE A 489 23.15 7.78 14.59
N ALA A 490 21.86 7.81 14.92
CA ALA A 490 20.85 8.37 14.04
C ALA A 490 21.08 9.87 13.74
N SER A 491 21.41 10.67 14.76
CA SER A 491 21.70 12.10 14.63
C SER A 491 22.91 12.38 13.73
N VAL A 492 23.99 11.62 13.88
CA VAL A 492 25.22 11.72 13.09
C VAL A 492 25.01 11.29 11.63
N LEU A 493 24.14 10.30 11.41
CA LEU A 493 23.66 9.90 10.08
C LEU A 493 22.59 10.85 9.53
N GLN A 494 22.08 11.75 10.38
CA GLN A 494 21.02 12.70 10.10
C GLN A 494 19.72 12.03 9.63
N LEU A 495 19.41 10.89 10.24
CA LEU A 495 18.20 10.10 10.06
C LEU A 495 17.32 10.23 11.31
N ASP A 496 16.01 10.06 11.14
CA ASP A 496 15.11 9.90 12.29
C ASP A 496 15.28 8.50 12.90
N VAL A 497 15.09 8.40 14.21
CA VAL A 497 15.06 7.12 14.94
C VAL A 497 13.69 6.87 15.53
N TYR A 498 13.19 5.67 15.28
CA TYR A 498 11.89 5.19 15.73
C TYR A 498 12.09 4.01 16.68
N ARG A 499 11.66 4.19 17.93
CA ARG A 499 11.64 3.13 18.94
C ARG A 499 10.38 2.30 18.78
N VAL A 500 10.56 1.01 18.59
CA VAL A 500 9.48 0.01 18.59
C VAL A 500 9.47 -0.66 19.95
N GLU A 501 8.38 -0.47 20.68
CA GLU A 501 8.17 -1.17 21.96
C GLU A 501 7.58 -2.55 21.66
N LEU A 502 8.46 -3.55 21.58
CA LEU A 502 8.10 -4.90 21.16
C LEU A 502 7.03 -5.53 22.08
N SER A 503 7.05 -5.22 23.37
CA SER A 503 6.03 -5.64 24.36
C SER A 503 4.62 -5.12 24.03
N SER A 504 4.50 -3.98 23.35
CA SER A 504 3.21 -3.42 22.93
C SER A 504 2.68 -4.05 21.64
N VAL A 505 3.58 -4.55 20.78
CA VAL A 505 3.25 -5.13 19.47
C VAL A 505 2.78 -6.59 19.61
N VAL A 506 3.33 -7.34 20.57
CA VAL A 506 3.02 -8.77 20.79
C VAL A 506 1.68 -9.00 21.53
N ASN A 507 1.14 -7.99 22.22
CA ASN A 507 0.02 -8.16 23.16
C ASN A 507 -1.40 -8.04 22.55
N LYS A 508 -1.57 -7.76 21.25
CA LYS A 508 -2.88 -7.50 20.65
C LYS A 508 -3.24 -8.48 19.53
N TYR A 509 -3.45 -9.76 19.87
CA TYR A 509 -3.92 -10.83 18.98
C TYR A 509 -2.82 -11.51 18.13
N ILE A 510 -2.75 -12.84 18.29
CA ILE A 510 -1.88 -13.76 17.54
C ILE A 510 -2.20 -13.64 16.05
N GLY A 511 -1.22 -13.23 15.23
CA GLY A 511 -1.35 -13.00 13.78
C GLY A 511 -1.36 -11.53 13.34
N GLU A 512 -1.85 -10.59 14.16
CA GLU A 512 -1.75 -9.14 13.86
C GLU A 512 -0.32 -8.61 14.13
N THR A 513 0.39 -9.21 15.08
CA THR A 513 1.77 -8.90 15.43
C THR A 513 2.73 -8.98 14.23
N GLU A 514 2.67 -10.07 13.45
CA GLU A 514 3.55 -10.26 12.29
C GLU A 514 3.25 -9.26 11.17
N LYS A 515 1.98 -8.97 10.91
CA LYS A 515 1.53 -7.95 9.94
C LYS A 515 2.01 -6.56 10.34
N ASN A 516 1.89 -6.21 11.62
CA ASN A 516 2.36 -4.93 12.16
C ASN A 516 3.89 -4.82 12.07
N LEU A 517 4.64 -5.86 12.45
CA LEU A 517 6.10 -5.89 12.31
C LEU A 517 6.52 -5.80 10.83
N ALA A 518 5.87 -6.56 9.94
CA ALA A 518 6.11 -6.50 8.50
C ALA A 518 5.95 -5.06 7.99
N ARG A 519 4.88 -4.40 8.40
CA ARG A 519 4.56 -3.02 8.05
C ARG A 519 5.58 -2.03 8.61
N ILE A 520 6.02 -2.19 9.86
CA ILE A 520 7.06 -1.34 10.47
C ILE A 520 8.37 -1.44 9.67
N PHE A 521 8.84 -2.66 9.38
CA PHE A 521 10.06 -2.87 8.59
C PHE A 521 9.91 -2.29 7.17
N ALA A 522 8.78 -2.55 6.50
CA ALA A 522 8.53 -2.05 5.15
C ALA A 522 8.49 -0.51 5.11
N LEU A 523 7.81 0.13 6.06
CA LEU A 523 7.78 1.58 6.18
C LEU A 523 9.17 2.15 6.50
N ALA A 524 9.94 1.49 7.36
CA ALA A 524 11.28 1.95 7.69
C ALA A 524 12.27 1.85 6.51
N GLU A 525 12.14 0.82 5.66
CA GLU A 525 12.87 0.74 4.38
C GLU A 525 12.42 1.84 3.41
N GLU A 526 11.12 2.11 3.33
CA GLU A 526 10.52 3.08 2.39
C GLU A 526 10.88 4.54 2.71
N LEU A 527 11.02 4.83 4.00
CA LEU A 527 11.23 6.15 4.58
C LEU A 527 12.68 6.39 5.05
N ASP A 528 13.55 5.38 4.90
CA ASP A 528 14.96 5.39 5.28
C ASP A 528 15.20 5.92 6.70
N VAL A 529 14.63 5.26 7.71
CA VAL A 529 14.78 5.63 9.13
C VAL A 529 15.56 4.57 9.90
N VAL A 530 16.09 4.95 11.07
CA VAL A 530 16.69 4.01 12.01
C VAL A 530 15.60 3.39 12.87
N LEU A 531 15.50 2.06 12.87
CA LEU A 531 14.66 1.33 13.81
C LEU A 531 15.46 0.99 15.07
N LEU A 532 14.89 1.30 16.22
CA LEU A 532 15.40 0.93 17.53
C LEU A 532 14.47 -0.08 18.20
N PHE A 533 14.95 -1.29 18.42
CA PHE A 533 14.30 -2.27 19.28
C PHE A 533 14.90 -2.17 20.67
N ASP A 534 14.14 -1.59 21.60
CA ASP A 534 14.55 -1.48 23.00
C ASP A 534 14.16 -2.76 23.75
N GLU A 535 14.99 -3.22 24.69
CA GLU A 535 14.72 -4.42 25.52
C GLU A 535 14.54 -5.71 24.71
N GLY A 536 15.41 -5.93 23.72
CA GLY A 536 15.36 -7.09 22.82
C GLY A 536 15.53 -8.44 23.51
N ASP A 537 16.01 -8.49 24.75
CA ASP A 537 16.06 -9.72 25.56
C ASP A 537 14.69 -10.34 25.80
N SER A 538 13.62 -9.55 25.75
CA SER A 538 12.24 -10.06 25.84
C SER A 538 11.85 -11.00 24.68
N LEU A 539 12.46 -10.83 23.49
CA LEU A 539 12.17 -11.63 22.30
C LEU A 539 13.24 -12.67 21.98
N PHE A 540 14.50 -12.39 22.32
CA PHE A 540 15.64 -13.21 21.89
C PHE A 540 16.32 -13.98 23.03
N ALA A 541 15.61 -14.15 24.17
CA ALA A 541 16.08 -14.94 25.29
C ALA A 541 16.37 -16.40 24.89
N LYS A 542 17.44 -16.98 25.47
CA LYS A 542 17.86 -18.37 25.33
C LYS A 542 16.69 -19.27 25.70
N ARG A 543 16.30 -20.11 24.74
CA ARG A 543 15.15 -21.00 24.83
C ARG A 543 15.25 -21.89 26.06
N THR A 544 14.34 -21.75 27.02
CA THR A 544 14.08 -22.79 28.03
C THR A 544 13.12 -23.83 27.44
N GLY A 545 13.29 -25.10 27.80
CA GLY A 545 12.57 -26.23 27.20
C GLY A 545 11.05 -26.06 27.15
N VAL A 546 10.45 -26.53 26.05
CA VAL A 546 9.02 -26.43 25.74
C VAL A 546 8.17 -27.18 26.78
N SER A 547 7.22 -26.50 27.43
CA SER A 547 6.22 -27.18 28.27
C SER A 547 4.76 -26.80 27.95
N SER A 548 4.51 -25.76 27.14
CA SER A 548 3.16 -25.33 26.77
C SER A 548 2.97 -25.09 25.26
N SER A 549 1.69 -25.05 24.83
CA SER A 549 1.29 -24.64 23.47
C SER A 549 1.60 -23.16 23.21
N THR A 550 1.55 -22.30 24.22
CA THR A 550 1.93 -20.88 24.17
C THR A 550 3.40 -20.69 23.80
N ASP A 551 4.29 -21.53 24.32
CA ASP A 551 5.73 -21.48 24.00
C ASP A 551 5.99 -21.78 22.52
N ARG A 552 5.15 -22.61 21.89
CA ARG A 552 5.30 -23.00 20.48
C ARG A 552 4.98 -21.83 19.53
N TYR A 553 4.01 -20.99 19.88
CA TYR A 553 3.64 -19.80 19.11
C TYR A 553 4.67 -18.67 19.25
N ALA A 554 5.19 -18.41 20.45
CA ALA A 554 6.28 -17.45 20.66
C ALA A 554 7.55 -17.83 19.86
N ASN A 555 7.82 -19.13 19.71
CA ASN A 555 8.93 -19.63 18.90
C ASN A 555 8.76 -19.40 17.39
N LEU A 556 7.52 -19.43 16.88
CA LEU A 556 7.23 -19.19 15.46
C LEU A 556 7.41 -17.71 15.11
N GLU A 557 6.88 -16.81 15.93
CA GLU A 557 7.02 -15.34 15.79
C GLU A 557 8.49 -14.91 15.83
N THR A 558 9.31 -15.55 16.68
CA THR A 558 10.75 -15.28 16.79
C THR A 558 11.50 -15.66 15.52
N ASN A 559 11.19 -16.79 14.88
CA ASN A 559 11.84 -17.20 13.64
C ASN A 559 11.52 -16.26 12.48
N TYR A 560 10.26 -15.83 12.35
CA TYR A 560 9.86 -14.80 11.38
C TYR A 560 10.64 -13.50 11.61
N LEU A 561 10.72 -13.02 12.86
CA LEU A 561 11.45 -11.80 13.18
C LEU A 561 12.94 -11.91 12.83
N LEU A 562 13.57 -13.05 13.11
CA LEU A 562 14.97 -13.31 12.72
C LEU A 562 15.17 -13.24 11.21
N GLN A 563 14.30 -13.87 10.42
CA GLN A 563 14.35 -13.81 8.95
C GLN A 563 14.12 -12.38 8.43
N ARG A 564 13.22 -11.62 9.06
CA ARG A 564 13.00 -10.21 8.70
C ARG A 564 14.18 -9.33 9.04
N ILE A 565 14.84 -9.55 10.18
CA ILE A 565 16.07 -8.84 10.53
C ILE A 565 17.17 -9.16 9.51
N GLU A 566 17.30 -10.41 9.06
CA GLU A 566 18.29 -10.79 8.04
C GLU A 566 18.06 -10.09 6.69
N SER A 567 16.79 -9.97 6.29
CA SER A 567 16.38 -9.40 5.00
C SER A 567 16.08 -7.91 5.04
N PHE A 568 16.16 -7.25 6.20
CA PHE A 568 15.91 -5.82 6.34
C PHE A 568 17.05 -5.00 5.72
N GLU A 569 16.69 -4.11 4.80
CA GLU A 569 17.65 -3.29 4.05
C GLU A 569 17.88 -1.90 4.68
N GLY A 570 17.30 -1.63 5.84
CA GLY A 570 17.46 -0.40 6.62
C GLY A 570 18.50 -0.52 7.74
N ILE A 571 18.47 0.42 8.68
CA ILE A 571 19.37 0.41 9.86
C ILE A 571 18.57 -0.02 11.08
N LEU A 572 18.95 -1.15 11.67
CA LEU A 572 18.35 -1.72 12.88
C LEU A 572 19.35 -1.66 14.03
N LEU A 573 18.96 -1.03 15.13
CA LEU A 573 19.67 -1.03 16.39
C LEU A 573 18.84 -1.79 17.42
N VAL A 574 19.44 -2.77 18.09
CA VAL A 574 18.79 -3.55 19.14
C VAL A 574 19.52 -3.30 20.44
N THR A 575 18.82 -2.97 21.51
CA THR A 575 19.41 -2.84 22.85
C THR A 575 19.00 -4.02 23.71
N THR A 576 19.89 -4.44 24.61
CA THR A 576 19.57 -5.43 25.63
C THR A 576 20.29 -5.13 26.93
N ASN A 577 19.62 -5.44 28.05
CA ASN A 577 20.23 -5.39 29.37
C ASN A 577 20.84 -6.72 29.80
N ALA A 578 20.48 -7.81 29.13
CA ALA A 578 20.84 -9.18 29.50
C ALA A 578 21.62 -9.87 28.36
N ALA A 579 22.88 -9.45 28.17
CA ALA A 579 23.75 -10.02 27.13
C ALA A 579 23.82 -11.56 27.17
N GLU A 580 23.85 -12.12 28.37
CA GLU A 580 23.92 -13.57 28.60
C GLU A 580 22.64 -14.31 28.21
N SER A 581 21.48 -13.64 28.20
CA SER A 581 20.23 -14.26 27.80
C SER A 581 20.04 -14.28 26.29
N ILE A 582 20.76 -13.46 25.52
CA ILE A 582 20.61 -13.45 24.06
C ILE A 582 21.16 -14.73 23.43
N ASP A 583 20.41 -15.31 22.49
CA ASP A 583 20.87 -16.45 21.69
C ASP A 583 22.09 -16.07 20.81
N SER A 584 23.12 -16.93 20.83
CA SER A 584 24.29 -16.85 19.96
C SER A 584 23.93 -16.77 18.46
N ALA A 585 22.84 -17.42 18.03
CA ALA A 585 22.38 -17.35 16.65
C ALA A 585 21.90 -15.95 16.25
N PHE A 586 21.36 -15.17 17.20
CA PHE A 586 21.00 -13.78 16.98
C PHE A 586 22.23 -12.88 16.90
N GLN A 587 23.17 -13.04 17.83
CA GLN A 587 24.41 -12.24 17.84
C GLN A 587 25.21 -12.39 16.54
N ARG A 588 25.29 -13.61 15.97
CA ARG A 588 25.99 -13.88 14.70
C ARG A 588 25.37 -13.19 13.48
N ARG A 589 24.12 -12.73 13.56
CA ARG A 589 23.40 -12.02 12.48
C ARG A 589 23.59 -10.51 12.55
N MET A 590 24.17 -10.00 13.63
CA MET A 590 24.48 -8.59 13.80
C MET A 590 25.79 -8.28 13.08
N ASP A 591 25.80 -7.17 12.36
CA ASP A 591 27.01 -6.69 11.68
C ASP A 591 28.01 -6.08 12.68
N VAL A 592 27.50 -5.50 13.78
CA VAL A 592 28.29 -4.90 14.85
C VAL A 592 27.68 -5.25 16.21
N VAL A 593 28.51 -5.67 17.17
CA VAL A 593 28.10 -5.83 18.57
C VAL A 593 28.88 -4.84 19.41
N VAL A 594 28.18 -4.04 20.20
CA VAL A 594 28.76 -2.98 21.03
C VAL A 594 28.51 -3.30 22.50
N ASP A 595 29.59 -3.52 23.23
CA ASP A 595 29.58 -3.77 24.67
C ASP A 595 29.64 -2.46 25.47
N PHE A 596 28.61 -2.22 26.26
CA PHE A 596 28.50 -1.11 27.20
C PHE A 596 28.78 -1.60 28.62
N ARG A 597 29.92 -1.20 29.17
CA ARG A 597 30.29 -1.46 30.56
C ARG A 597 29.83 -0.33 31.50
N ALA A 598 29.89 -0.59 32.80
CA ALA A 598 29.75 0.47 33.80
C ALA A 598 30.90 1.49 33.63
N PRO A 599 30.61 2.81 33.74
CA PRO A 599 31.62 3.83 33.48
C PRO A 599 32.72 3.81 34.54
N ASP A 600 33.98 3.99 34.14
CA ASP A 600 35.10 4.17 35.06
C ASP A 600 35.11 5.57 35.70
N ALA A 601 36.06 5.84 36.60
CA ALA A 601 36.11 7.12 37.31
C ALA A 601 36.28 8.34 36.39
N SER A 602 37.03 8.18 35.29
CA SER A 602 37.27 9.26 34.32
C SER A 602 36.04 9.48 33.43
N GLU A 603 35.38 8.38 33.03
CA GLU A 603 34.13 8.40 32.27
C GLU A 603 33.01 9.01 33.14
N ARG A 604 32.88 8.62 34.41
CA ARG A 604 31.91 9.21 35.36
C ARG A 604 32.15 10.70 35.56
N TRP A 605 33.41 11.12 35.71
CA TRP A 605 33.76 12.54 35.79
C TRP A 605 33.24 13.31 34.56
N ALA A 606 33.47 12.80 33.35
CA ALA A 606 32.93 13.40 32.13
C ALA A 606 31.40 13.44 32.13
N ILE A 607 30.73 12.37 32.55
CA ILE A 607 29.26 12.31 32.65
C ILE A 607 28.72 13.37 33.61
N TRP A 608 29.34 13.53 34.79
CA TRP A 608 28.93 14.58 35.72
C TRP A 608 29.07 15.97 35.11
N GLN A 609 30.21 16.27 34.50
CA GLN A 609 30.46 17.55 33.83
C GLN A 609 29.43 17.85 32.72
N MET A 610 28.96 16.82 32.02
CA MET A 610 27.93 16.97 30.97
C MET A 610 26.53 17.26 31.53
N HIS A 611 26.21 16.74 32.71
CA HIS A 611 24.86 16.84 33.28
C HIS A 611 24.67 18.03 34.22
N LEU A 612 25.74 18.48 34.88
CA LEU A 612 25.66 19.60 35.81
C LEU A 612 25.31 20.92 35.08
N PRO A 613 24.44 21.77 35.65
CA PRO A 613 24.15 23.09 35.08
C PRO A 613 25.41 23.96 35.02
N ALA A 614 25.59 24.75 33.95
CA ALA A 614 26.79 25.58 33.77
C ALA A 614 27.09 26.56 34.93
N ALA A 615 26.06 26.98 35.68
CA ALA A 615 26.17 27.92 36.81
C ALA A 615 26.09 27.22 38.19
N HIS A 616 26.44 25.93 38.29
CA HIS A 616 26.42 25.21 39.56
C HIS A 616 27.49 25.76 40.54
N ALA A 617 27.22 25.64 41.84
CA ALA A 617 28.14 25.95 42.94
C ALA A 617 28.75 24.69 43.60
N VAL A 618 28.61 23.51 42.97
CA VAL A 618 29.25 22.27 43.43
C VAL A 618 30.78 22.40 43.44
N GLU A 619 31.40 22.05 44.57
CA GLU A 619 32.85 22.06 44.71
C GLU A 619 33.51 20.99 43.83
N THR A 620 34.58 21.36 43.12
CA THR A 620 35.36 20.44 42.27
C THR A 620 35.93 19.27 43.05
N GLY A 621 36.26 19.47 44.34
CA GLY A 621 36.74 18.42 45.24
C GLY A 621 35.71 17.32 45.45
N LEU A 622 34.47 17.70 45.78
CA LEU A 622 33.35 16.77 45.90
C LEU A 622 33.07 16.07 44.56
N LEU A 623 33.06 16.82 43.45
CA LEU A 623 32.84 16.24 42.12
C LEU A 623 33.85 15.13 41.80
N ARG A 624 35.11 15.33 42.20
CA ARG A 624 36.18 14.35 42.00
C ARG A 624 35.96 13.14 42.90
N GLU A 625 35.55 13.39 44.15
CA GLU A 625 35.24 12.33 45.11
C GLU A 625 34.09 11.44 44.62
N VAL A 626 32.96 12.03 44.19
CA VAL A 626 31.81 11.27 43.67
C VAL A 626 32.19 10.51 42.40
N ALA A 627 32.96 11.10 41.49
CA ALA A 627 33.42 10.42 40.28
C ALA A 627 34.32 9.22 40.62
N MET A 628 35.21 9.33 41.61
CA MET A 628 36.12 8.24 41.98
C MET A 628 35.45 7.15 42.82
N ARG A 629 34.60 7.51 43.79
CA ARG A 629 34.08 6.59 44.82
C ARG A 629 32.68 6.08 44.54
N CYS A 630 31.82 6.85 43.87
CA CYS A 630 30.43 6.46 43.62
C CYS A 630 30.34 5.70 42.29
N ASN A 631 30.14 4.38 42.38
CA ASN A 631 29.95 3.51 41.22
C ASN A 631 28.52 3.61 40.65
N LEU A 632 28.21 4.77 40.05
CA LEU A 632 26.93 5.05 39.43
C LEU A 632 27.02 4.92 37.90
N SER A 633 25.98 4.37 37.29
CA SER A 633 25.76 4.40 35.83
C SER A 633 25.42 5.82 35.35
N GLY A 634 25.55 6.09 34.06
CA GLY A 634 25.21 7.40 33.50
C GLY A 634 23.73 7.77 33.73
N GLY A 635 22.82 6.80 33.67
CA GLY A 635 21.41 7.00 33.99
C GLY A 635 21.18 7.39 35.47
N GLN A 636 21.89 6.75 36.40
CA GLN A 636 21.85 7.11 37.82
C GLN A 636 22.46 8.50 38.06
N ILE A 637 23.58 8.84 37.41
CA ILE A 637 24.19 10.17 37.48
C ILE A 637 23.19 11.24 37.03
N ARG A 638 22.55 11.04 35.86
CA ARG A 638 21.50 11.95 35.37
C ARG A 638 20.37 12.13 36.38
N ASN A 639 19.86 11.04 36.97
CA ASN A 639 18.79 11.11 37.96
C ASN A 639 19.23 11.84 39.24
N ALA A 640 20.46 11.62 39.69
CA ALA A 640 21.03 12.32 40.83
C ALA A 640 21.12 13.83 40.57
N VAL A 641 21.62 14.25 39.40
CA VAL A 641 21.66 15.67 39.00
C VAL A 641 20.26 16.27 38.88
N LEU A 642 19.30 15.55 38.29
CA LEU A 642 17.92 16.03 38.18
C LEU A 642 17.30 16.24 39.57
N HIS A 643 17.52 15.32 40.50
CA HIS A 643 17.04 15.49 41.88
C HIS A 643 17.73 16.65 42.58
N ALA A 644 19.06 16.78 42.44
CA ALA A 644 19.82 17.89 42.98
C ALA A 644 19.35 19.24 42.40
N SER A 645 18.98 19.27 41.12
CA SER A 645 18.47 20.48 40.45
C SER A 645 17.11 20.88 41.00
N LEU A 646 16.24 19.89 41.28
CA LEU A 646 14.94 20.12 41.90
C LEU A 646 15.08 20.73 43.30
N LEU A 647 15.98 20.18 44.13
CA LEU A 647 16.25 20.72 45.48
C LEU A 647 16.79 22.16 45.41
N ALA A 648 17.77 22.40 44.54
CA ALA A 648 18.33 23.74 44.33
C ALA A 648 17.25 24.75 43.87
N MET A 649 16.32 24.31 43.02
CA MET A 649 15.20 25.13 42.56
C MET A 649 14.19 25.43 43.67
N GLU A 650 13.90 24.46 44.55
CA GLU A 650 13.03 24.65 45.72
C GLU A 650 13.64 25.64 46.71
N ASP A 651 14.96 25.60 46.90
CA ASP A 651 15.71 26.51 47.78
C ASP A 651 15.97 27.89 47.13
N GLY A 652 15.72 28.04 45.82
CA GLY A 652 15.93 29.29 45.08
C GLY A 652 17.40 29.65 44.86
N GLU A 653 18.31 28.68 45.00
CA GLU A 653 19.76 28.88 44.93
C GLU A 653 20.41 28.04 43.80
N PRO A 654 21.61 28.41 43.33
CA PRO A 654 22.39 27.54 42.43
C PRO A 654 22.68 26.17 43.06
N MET A 655 22.83 25.14 42.23
CA MET A 655 23.12 23.78 42.73
C MET A 655 24.45 23.73 43.49
N ALA A 656 24.38 23.65 44.81
CA ALA A 656 25.52 23.47 45.71
C ALA A 656 25.84 21.99 46.00
N SER A 657 26.99 21.75 46.63
CA SER A 657 27.48 20.43 47.04
C SER A 657 26.45 19.60 47.83
N ALA A 658 25.71 20.23 48.75
CA ALA A 658 24.70 19.57 49.57
C ALA A 658 23.55 18.96 48.73
N HIS A 659 23.09 19.69 47.70
CA HIS A 659 22.04 19.20 46.78
C HIS A 659 22.55 17.98 45.99
N LEU A 660 23.80 18.03 45.52
CA LEU A 660 24.40 16.93 44.77
C LEU A 660 24.57 15.68 45.64
N GLU A 661 25.07 15.83 46.87
CA GLU A 661 25.19 14.72 47.82
C GLU A 661 23.84 14.08 48.11
N ALA A 662 22.78 14.88 48.32
CA ALA A 662 21.42 14.38 48.50
C ALA A 662 20.94 13.58 47.27
N GLY A 663 21.22 14.07 46.07
CA GLY A 663 21.00 13.37 44.79
C GLY A 663 21.69 12.00 44.74
N VAL A 664 22.98 11.95 45.05
CA VAL A 664 23.77 10.72 45.06
C VAL A 664 23.25 9.74 46.11
N VAL A 665 23.01 10.18 47.34
CA VAL A 665 22.50 9.34 48.43
C VAL A 665 21.14 8.73 48.07
N ARG A 666 20.28 9.50 47.39
CA ARG A 666 18.98 9.00 46.92
C ARG A 666 19.12 7.85 45.92
N GLU A 667 20.03 7.96 44.95
CA GLU A 667 20.22 6.90 43.95
C GLU A 667 20.77 5.62 44.59
N TYR A 668 21.70 5.74 45.55
CA TYR A 668 22.18 4.59 46.35
C TYR A 668 21.05 3.95 47.16
N ARG A 669 20.22 4.75 47.83
CA ARG A 669 19.06 4.26 48.59
C ARG A 669 18.06 3.52 47.68
N LYS A 670 17.83 4.04 46.47
CA LYS A 670 16.94 3.44 45.47
C LYS A 670 17.49 2.10 44.95
N ALA A 671 18.81 2.00 44.78
CA ALA A 671 19.48 0.75 44.41
C ALA A 671 19.57 -0.27 45.55
N GLY A 672 19.31 0.14 46.80
CA GLY A 672 19.49 -0.71 47.99
C GLY A 672 20.94 -0.79 48.47
N ASP A 673 21.82 0.07 47.98
CA ASP A 673 23.26 0.07 48.25
C ASP A 673 23.66 1.13 49.29
N VAL A 674 24.84 0.93 49.91
CA VAL A 674 25.41 1.88 50.88
C VAL A 674 26.22 2.97 50.14
N CYS A 675 25.84 4.23 50.35
CA CYS A 675 26.55 5.37 49.76
C CYS A 675 27.97 5.49 50.33
N PRO A 676 29.02 5.57 49.49
CA PRO A 676 30.41 5.60 49.95
C PRO A 676 30.86 6.99 50.44
N LEU A 677 30.05 8.03 50.30
CA LEU A 677 30.37 9.39 50.78
C LEU A 677 30.28 9.44 52.31
N ARG A 678 31.29 10.01 52.97
CA ARG A 678 31.26 10.20 54.42
C ARG A 678 30.51 11.49 54.74
N ARG A 679 29.44 11.42 55.55
CA ARG A 679 28.85 12.61 56.16
C ARG A 679 29.90 13.29 57.05
N GLN A 680 30.37 14.47 56.67
CA GLN A 680 30.98 15.38 57.64
C GLN A 680 29.84 15.87 58.55
N GLY A 681 29.74 15.30 59.75
CA GLY A 681 28.72 15.73 60.73
C GLY A 681 28.10 14.65 61.63
N ALA A 682 28.62 13.41 61.67
CA ALA A 682 28.25 12.50 62.76
C ALA A 682 29.12 12.80 64.00
N VAL A 683 28.71 13.83 64.77
CA VAL A 683 29.19 14.00 66.14
C VAL A 683 28.76 12.76 66.93
N SER A 684 29.75 12.07 67.47
CA SER A 684 29.61 11.01 68.45
C SER A 684 28.72 11.46 69.61
N LEU A 685 27.56 10.84 69.77
CA LEU A 685 26.84 10.79 71.05
C LEU A 685 26.84 9.34 71.52
N ARG A 686 28.01 8.91 72.04
CA ARG A 686 28.05 8.00 73.18
C ARG A 686 28.23 8.87 74.42
N GLY A 687 27.19 8.89 75.25
CA GLY A 687 27.13 9.44 76.59
C GLY A 687 25.92 8.85 77.26
#